data_AF-A0A819ULT3-F1
#
_entry.id   AF-A0A819ULT3-F1
#
_cell.length_a   1.000
_cell.length_b   1.000
_cell.length_c   1.000
_cell.angle_alpha   90.00
_cell.angle_beta   90.00
_cell.angle_gamma   90.00
#
_symmetry.space_group_name_H-M   'P 1'
#
loop_
_entity.id
_entity.type
_entity.pdbx_description
1 polymer ?
#
loop_
_entity_poly.entity_id
_entity_poly.type
_entity_poly.pdbx_seq_one_letter_code
_entity_poly.pdbx_strand_id
1 'polypeptide(L)'
;MIFLIKKKTFSPITSLKDHSLLLKENLFVTDKWDIEELLQLKKKLNNTRNRLNEKDIKVWKQHTQKTNMTGRIVWPLREKNHIEMCTNAWIKMAEIFSKYENLIPKDLPDNQPFRSVHVCEAPGAFICATNFYFNKYNENRHPRSPRRQWDWTGLSLNPYYEGNDQEAMVDDDRFIIETLDKWYFGKDNSGNILDKENIHGLWEKIRTNPPLLGVHLVTGDGSVDTSGDPNEQESIVSELHYTEAICAMGALVKGGSLVLKMFNLFECDTICLLYVLALHFKELSIFKPASSRSPNAETYVVALGFRGIDPAILESLFSFVSATFPFEKALLSRDLIPQSFLNELIQFAEYFTMKQIQAIERNLELEKIWNRNIQQAIFQLNEDVVKEFRRVCLIDYNYQQRIRIVENVELDGSAKALGNSGSIVKGGLRQRSGGTLEDRQNRKRTREEFLSSSSNNNDNVLNETEEERQNKRQNLGQGKSVTIGSKNLTTTISDKMDIGSPNNQLEEKESVAMKLMKKSGFIEGQGLGIHNQGRSTAVEISLRDTRLGLGHHNQLPITSSSFSPLDIPKVFDEPLFSDYDKSQSRNLSFPLLYEKKTTIAPGLKSILSSLYIKFDDLELLYKTREEYFNKIENNEKFKNIKIFLSDQLELLNSEEIYRNTHGIFINYQTAFQLASLDKIFNLTSIKVDDSTRLSFIIENTTLTGFAEYLAWQQQDDLNGFIISNEKYLFPFNSSIQHKLNIDSIPSKVHLFFSDLSNLLSDQKINQRYLEIYNKKQMLISCRNALNKLNENGHFICKLTDTLTRFTTSLIYLLYCSFKSVTIIRPFTLDPSSSHRFLVCQGLKYPVNKSVTQYLEDLLQHNETENILEIISVKCLIHPEFQQYIHSTVQRLLQREIQALQKRLYFINQSNHQQINSMLKDEDLKKAHEYITVPRRSRILCVEPDSGIKLPSGWIKEWSKKEERHYYFNINTGESRWEPPN
;
A
#
# COMPACT_ATOMS: atom_id res chain seq x y z
N MET A 1 -7.37 -0.42 -6.83
CA MET A 1 -6.79 0.28 -5.66
C MET A 1 -5.57 1.14 -6.00
N ILE A 2 -4.67 0.73 -6.92
CA ILE A 2 -3.47 1.52 -7.27
C ILE A 2 -3.78 2.93 -7.82
N PHE A 3 -4.91 3.12 -8.50
CA PHE A 3 -5.38 4.43 -8.96
C PHE A 3 -6.22 5.23 -7.95
N LEU A 4 -6.09 4.97 -6.64
CA LEU A 4 -6.55 5.91 -5.60
C LEU A 4 -5.57 7.09 -5.48
N ILE A 5 -5.48 7.81 -6.58
CA ILE A 5 -4.73 9.05 -6.78
C ILE A 5 -5.30 10.09 -5.81
N LYS A 6 -4.48 10.59 -4.88
CA LYS A 6 -4.87 11.71 -4.00
C LYS A 6 -4.25 13.01 -4.50
N LYS A 7 -5.04 13.72 -5.29
CA LYS A 7 -4.95 15.18 -5.48
C LYS A 7 -5.07 15.88 -4.12
N LYS A 8 -4.36 16.97 -3.94
CA LYS A 8 -4.52 17.92 -2.82
C LYS A 8 -4.74 19.31 -3.40
N THR A 9 -5.90 19.90 -3.16
CA THR A 9 -6.29 21.23 -3.66
C THR A 9 -6.19 22.24 -2.51
N PHE A 10 -5.53 23.37 -2.75
CA PHE A 10 -5.51 24.49 -1.80
C PHE A 10 -6.88 25.18 -1.74
N SER A 11 -7.26 25.70 -0.58
CA SER A 11 -8.43 26.56 -0.44
C SER A 11 -8.29 27.81 -1.34
N PRO A 12 -9.36 28.26 -2.02
CA PRO A 12 -9.30 29.46 -2.85
C PRO A 12 -8.91 30.68 -2.01
N ILE A 13 -7.89 31.43 -2.48
CA ILE A 13 -7.54 32.72 -1.86
C ILE A 13 -8.63 33.74 -2.22
N THR A 14 -9.50 34.04 -1.26
CA THR A 14 -10.63 34.96 -1.39
C THR A 14 -10.27 36.42 -1.08
N SER A 15 -9.31 36.61 -0.16
CA SER A 15 -8.72 37.92 0.12
C SER A 15 -7.51 38.12 -0.79
N LEU A 16 -7.71 38.86 -1.86
CA LEU A 16 -6.62 39.52 -2.58
C LEU A 16 -6.03 40.60 -1.65
N LYS A 17 -5.23 40.20 -0.66
CA LYS A 17 -4.27 41.12 -0.06
C LYS A 17 -3.36 41.58 -1.19
N ASP A 18 -3.18 42.89 -1.22
CA ASP A 18 -2.94 43.66 -2.42
C ASP A 18 -1.84 43.09 -3.32
N HIS A 19 -2.09 42.99 -4.63
CA HIS A 19 -1.11 42.45 -5.58
C HIS A 19 0.21 43.27 -5.61
N SER A 20 0.22 44.48 -5.02
CA SER A 20 1.43 45.28 -4.76
C SER A 20 2.51 44.57 -3.93
N LEU A 21 2.16 43.51 -3.16
CA LEU A 21 3.16 42.68 -2.47
C LEU A 21 4.12 41.94 -3.43
N LEU A 22 3.79 41.89 -4.72
CA LEU A 22 4.62 41.29 -5.79
C LEU A 22 5.38 42.34 -6.64
N LEU A 23 5.35 43.62 -6.23
CA LEU A 23 6.23 44.64 -6.82
C LEU A 23 7.69 44.34 -6.49
N LYS A 24 8.59 44.66 -7.44
CA LYS A 24 10.02 44.35 -7.38
C LYS A 24 10.72 44.73 -6.07
N GLU A 25 10.30 45.81 -5.44
CA GLU A 25 10.83 46.31 -4.16
C GLU A 25 10.56 45.39 -2.94
N ASN A 26 9.61 44.46 -3.05
CA ASN A 26 9.26 43.48 -2.02
C ASN A 26 9.82 42.06 -2.29
N LEU A 27 10.38 41.82 -3.48
CA LEU A 27 10.87 40.51 -3.91
C LEU A 27 12.35 40.31 -3.56
N PHE A 28 12.73 39.12 -3.07
CA PHE A 28 14.12 38.76 -2.75
C PHE A 28 14.84 39.69 -1.75
N VAL A 29 14.08 40.36 -0.86
CA VAL A 29 14.62 41.29 0.14
C VAL A 29 15.17 40.55 1.37
N THR A 30 14.43 39.57 1.86
CA THR A 30 14.78 38.81 3.08
C THR A 30 15.65 37.60 2.76
N ASP A 31 16.48 37.19 3.72
CA ASP A 31 17.17 35.90 3.68
C ASP A 31 16.17 34.73 3.61
N LYS A 32 16.66 33.57 3.18
CA LYS A 32 15.87 32.34 3.21
C LYS A 32 15.44 31.99 4.62
N TRP A 33 14.22 31.47 4.73
CA TRP A 33 13.56 31.14 5.99
C TRP A 33 13.04 29.72 5.96
N ASP A 34 12.95 29.11 7.14
CA ASP A 34 12.50 27.74 7.32
C ASP A 34 11.15 27.66 8.04
N ILE A 35 10.48 26.52 7.89
CA ILE A 35 9.34 26.11 8.71
C ILE A 35 9.75 24.83 9.44
N GLU A 36 9.67 24.81 10.76
CA GLU A 36 10.26 23.74 11.57
C GLU A 36 9.65 22.37 11.23
N GLU A 37 8.33 22.31 11.05
CA GLU A 37 7.60 21.10 10.68
C GLU A 37 8.05 20.54 9.32
N LEU A 38 8.35 21.42 8.35
CA LEU A 38 8.86 21.03 7.04
C LEU A 38 10.32 20.56 7.12
N LEU A 39 11.16 21.21 7.93
CA LEU A 39 12.52 20.74 8.21
C LEU A 39 12.52 19.36 8.89
N GLN A 40 11.61 19.11 9.82
CA GLN A 40 11.46 17.80 10.46
C GLN A 40 11.02 16.74 9.44
N LEU A 41 10.12 17.07 8.51
CA LEU A 41 9.73 16.19 7.40
C LEU A 41 10.88 15.93 6.40
N LYS A 42 11.65 16.96 6.00
CA LYS A 42 12.85 16.85 5.16
C LYS A 42 13.87 15.91 5.80
N LYS A 43 14.19 16.12 7.09
CA LYS A 43 15.07 15.24 7.88
C LYS A 43 14.58 13.79 7.92
N LYS A 44 13.29 13.57 8.22
CA LYS A 44 12.67 12.24 8.28
C LYS A 44 12.75 11.51 6.92
N LEU A 45 12.47 12.22 5.83
CA LEU A 45 12.55 11.68 4.48
C LEU A 45 13.99 11.35 4.06
N ASN A 46 14.92 12.27 4.33
CA ASN A 46 16.33 12.10 4.00
C ASN A 46 16.94 10.94 4.78
N ASN A 47 16.56 10.72 6.05
CA ASN A 47 16.94 9.51 6.80
C ASN A 47 16.49 8.21 6.09
N THR A 48 15.27 8.18 5.53
CA THR A 48 14.80 7.03 4.74
C THR A 48 15.53 6.91 3.40
N ARG A 49 15.81 8.02 2.70
CA ARG A 49 16.56 8.04 1.43
C ARG A 49 18.01 7.60 1.60
N ASN A 50 18.68 8.00 2.67
CA ASN A 50 20.09 7.72 2.94
C ASN A 50 20.38 6.21 3.08
N ARG A 51 19.38 5.40 3.42
CA ARG A 51 19.43 3.92 3.37
C ARG A 51 19.68 3.35 1.96
N LEU A 52 19.68 4.18 0.94
CA LEU A 52 19.97 3.83 -0.46
C LEU A 52 21.39 4.24 -0.90
N ASN A 53 22.17 4.95 -0.07
CA ASN A 53 23.43 5.57 -0.50
C ASN A 53 24.50 4.55 -0.91
N GLU A 54 24.57 3.43 -0.20
CA GLU A 54 25.48 2.30 -0.46
C GLU A 54 25.05 1.41 -1.63
N LYS A 55 23.84 1.60 -2.18
CA LYS A 55 23.32 0.74 -3.25
C LYS A 55 23.84 1.18 -4.60
N ASP A 56 24.36 0.23 -5.38
CA ASP A 56 24.62 0.46 -6.80
C ASP A 56 23.34 0.88 -7.53
N ILE A 57 23.40 2.03 -8.20
CA ILE A 57 22.24 2.63 -8.85
C ILE A 57 21.71 1.80 -10.03
N LYS A 58 22.54 0.98 -10.71
CA LYS A 58 22.08 0.10 -11.81
C LYS A 58 21.29 -1.09 -11.25
N VAL A 59 21.81 -1.78 -10.24
CA VAL A 59 21.14 -2.90 -9.55
C VAL A 59 19.83 -2.42 -8.91
N TRP A 60 19.86 -1.31 -8.18
CA TRP A 60 18.66 -0.73 -7.56
C TRP A 60 17.63 -0.27 -8.60
N LYS A 61 18.05 0.30 -9.74
CA LYS A 61 17.16 0.63 -10.87
C LYS A 61 16.53 -0.62 -11.48
N GLN A 62 17.27 -1.72 -11.65
CA GLN A 62 16.72 -2.98 -12.15
C GLN A 62 15.70 -3.60 -11.18
N HIS A 63 15.99 -3.58 -9.88
CA HIS A 63 15.06 -4.02 -8.84
C HIS A 63 13.78 -3.19 -8.84
N THR A 64 13.91 -1.86 -8.73
CA THR A 64 12.75 -0.94 -8.70
C THR A 64 11.95 -0.90 -10.01
N GLN A 65 12.55 -1.25 -11.15
CA GLN A 65 11.81 -1.52 -12.40
C GLN A 65 10.95 -2.78 -12.30
N LYS A 66 11.45 -3.86 -11.70
CA LYS A 66 10.72 -5.12 -11.51
C LYS A 66 9.65 -5.03 -10.41
N THR A 67 9.84 -4.20 -9.38
CA THR A 67 8.84 -3.95 -8.33
C THR A 67 7.79 -2.88 -8.69
N ASN A 68 7.95 -2.19 -9.83
CA ASN A 68 7.03 -1.12 -10.20
C ASN A 68 5.64 -1.70 -10.57
N MET A 69 4.62 -1.31 -9.81
CA MET A 69 3.24 -1.75 -10.01
C MET A 69 2.55 -1.08 -11.21
N THR A 70 3.10 0.02 -11.71
CA THR A 70 2.67 0.70 -12.95
C THR A 70 3.66 0.50 -14.10
N GLY A 71 4.70 -0.33 -13.90
CA GLY A 71 5.81 -0.50 -14.83
C GLY A 71 5.43 -1.10 -16.18
N ARG A 72 4.24 -1.70 -16.30
CA ARG A 72 3.74 -2.25 -17.57
C ARG A 72 2.79 -1.37 -18.37
N ILE A 73 2.33 -0.22 -17.86
CA ILE A 73 1.28 0.56 -18.54
C ILE A 73 1.67 0.94 -19.97
N VAL A 74 2.94 1.34 -20.17
CA VAL A 74 3.46 1.80 -21.46
C VAL A 74 3.40 0.73 -22.56
N TRP A 75 3.75 -0.53 -22.25
CA TRP A 75 3.97 -1.55 -23.30
C TRP A 75 2.68 -1.95 -24.04
N PRO A 76 1.55 -2.31 -23.39
CA PRO A 76 0.30 -2.58 -24.09
C PRO A 76 -0.24 -1.37 -24.86
N LEU A 77 -0.08 -0.15 -24.32
CA LEU A 77 -0.52 1.07 -25.00
C LEU A 77 0.28 1.35 -26.28
N ARG A 78 1.57 1.05 -26.27
CA ARG A 78 2.45 1.12 -27.44
C ARG A 78 2.09 0.04 -28.47
N GLU A 79 2.12 -1.23 -28.07
CA GLU A 79 2.02 -2.36 -29.01
C GLU A 79 0.60 -2.65 -29.50
N LYS A 80 -0.42 -2.39 -28.69
CA LYS A 80 -1.83 -2.75 -29.00
C LYS A 80 -2.70 -1.55 -29.33
N ASN A 81 -2.38 -0.37 -28.79
CA ASN A 81 -3.09 0.86 -29.08
C ASN A 81 -2.29 1.79 -30.02
N HIS A 82 -1.05 1.44 -30.39
CA HIS A 82 -0.21 2.18 -31.34
C HIS A 82 -0.08 3.69 -31.05
N ILE A 83 -0.07 4.04 -29.75
CA ILE A 83 -0.01 5.42 -29.26
C ILE A 83 1.36 6.04 -29.56
N GLU A 84 1.31 7.22 -30.17
CA GLU A 84 2.47 8.05 -30.53
C GLU A 84 3.19 8.59 -29.28
N MET A 85 4.53 8.52 -29.30
CA MET A 85 5.43 8.90 -28.22
C MET A 85 5.01 8.35 -26.85
N CYS A 86 4.47 7.12 -26.82
CA CYS A 86 3.97 6.49 -25.61
C CYS A 86 5.13 6.15 -24.66
N THR A 87 5.45 7.08 -23.76
CA THR A 87 6.51 6.99 -22.75
C THR A 87 5.95 7.05 -21.33
N ASN A 88 6.82 6.96 -20.31
CA ASN A 88 6.42 7.22 -18.92
C ASN A 88 5.92 8.66 -18.69
N ALA A 89 6.37 9.64 -19.48
CA ALA A 89 5.86 11.01 -19.38
C ALA A 89 4.44 11.10 -19.97
N TRP A 90 4.22 10.50 -21.15
CA TRP A 90 2.90 10.43 -21.79
C TRP A 90 1.81 9.91 -20.84
N ILE A 91 2.07 8.80 -20.13
CA ILE A 91 1.07 8.20 -19.22
C ILE A 91 0.79 9.04 -17.96
N LYS A 92 1.74 9.88 -17.51
CA LYS A 92 1.50 10.84 -16.42
C LYS A 92 0.58 11.96 -16.87
N MET A 93 0.84 12.54 -18.04
CA MET A 93 -0.01 13.58 -18.61
C MET A 93 -1.40 13.04 -18.93
N ALA A 94 -1.49 11.78 -19.38
CA ALA A 94 -2.77 11.12 -19.56
C ALA A 94 -3.55 10.93 -18.25
N GLU A 95 -2.89 10.62 -17.13
CA GLU A 95 -3.55 10.63 -15.81
C GLU A 95 -3.99 12.03 -15.40
N ILE A 96 -3.19 13.06 -15.68
CA ILE A 96 -3.53 14.46 -15.41
C ILE A 96 -4.79 14.86 -16.19
N PHE A 97 -4.86 14.63 -17.51
CA PHE A 97 -6.08 14.85 -18.28
C PHE A 97 -7.28 14.05 -17.76
N SER A 98 -7.09 12.81 -17.31
CA SER A 98 -8.17 12.00 -16.71
C SER A 98 -8.74 12.52 -15.39
N LYS A 99 -8.04 13.46 -14.73
CA LYS A 99 -8.42 14.05 -13.43
C LYS A 99 -8.78 15.53 -13.49
N TYR A 100 -8.40 16.23 -14.54
CA TYR A 100 -8.61 17.66 -14.70
C TYR A 100 -9.28 17.93 -16.05
N GLU A 101 -10.60 17.75 -16.10
CA GLU A 101 -11.40 17.85 -17.33
C GLU A 101 -11.35 19.22 -18.04
N ASN A 102 -10.93 20.27 -17.33
CA ASN A 102 -10.93 21.65 -17.81
C ASN A 102 -9.56 22.14 -18.34
N LEU A 103 -8.57 21.24 -18.48
CA LEU A 103 -7.27 21.58 -19.10
C LEU A 103 -7.41 21.96 -20.58
N ILE A 104 -8.44 21.42 -21.26
CA ILE A 104 -8.90 21.90 -22.55
C ILE A 104 -10.21 22.66 -22.27
N PRO A 105 -10.26 24.01 -22.42
CA PRO A 105 -11.44 24.76 -22.03
C PRO A 105 -12.63 24.39 -22.92
N LYS A 106 -13.74 23.98 -22.29
CA LYS A 106 -14.91 23.43 -23.00
C LYS A 106 -15.68 24.50 -23.77
N ASP A 107 -15.70 25.73 -23.25
CA ASP A 107 -16.56 26.85 -23.68
C ASP A 107 -15.91 27.79 -24.71
N LEU A 108 -14.84 27.36 -25.40
CA LEU A 108 -14.20 28.19 -26.43
C LEU A 108 -15.13 28.40 -27.64
N PRO A 109 -15.18 29.60 -28.25
CA PRO A 109 -15.93 29.84 -29.49
C PRO A 109 -15.51 28.90 -30.62
N ASP A 110 -16.45 28.38 -31.42
CA ASP A 110 -16.20 27.33 -32.43
C ASP A 110 -15.19 27.76 -33.53
N ASN A 111 -15.00 29.06 -33.73
CA ASN A 111 -14.03 29.64 -34.68
C ASN A 111 -12.63 29.88 -34.10
N GLN A 112 -12.38 29.63 -32.81
CA GLN A 112 -11.07 29.84 -32.18
C GLN A 112 -10.30 28.51 -32.04
N PRO A 113 -9.01 28.44 -32.44
CA PRO A 113 -8.19 27.27 -32.17
C PRO A 113 -7.94 27.11 -30.67
N PHE A 114 -7.83 25.86 -30.22
CA PHE A 114 -7.15 25.59 -28.95
C PHE A 114 -5.66 25.94 -29.14
N ARG A 115 -5.04 26.57 -28.14
CA ARG A 115 -3.64 27.01 -28.22
C ARG A 115 -2.89 26.52 -26.99
N SER A 116 -1.71 25.92 -27.15
CA SER A 116 -0.87 25.50 -26.02
C SER A 116 0.62 25.75 -26.22
N VAL A 117 1.34 25.86 -25.11
CA VAL A 117 2.80 25.96 -25.07
C VAL A 117 3.35 24.86 -24.17
N HIS A 118 4.47 24.27 -24.58
CA HIS A 118 5.07 23.14 -23.90
C HIS A 118 6.56 23.43 -23.68
N VAL A 119 6.91 23.86 -22.46
CA VAL A 119 8.27 24.23 -22.07
C VAL A 119 9.03 23.05 -21.47
N CYS A 120 10.33 22.99 -21.72
CA CYS A 120 11.23 21.91 -21.31
C CYS A 120 10.72 20.50 -21.67
N GLU A 121 9.99 20.37 -22.78
CA GLU A 121 9.17 19.20 -23.10
C GLU A 121 9.83 18.20 -24.07
N ALA A 122 11.11 18.35 -24.44
CA ALA A 122 11.78 17.34 -25.27
C ALA A 122 11.73 15.95 -24.58
N PRO A 123 11.32 14.87 -25.27
CA PRO A 123 11.19 14.71 -26.72
C PRO A 123 9.76 14.91 -27.28
N GLY A 124 8.81 15.44 -26.51
CA GLY A 124 7.44 15.77 -26.94
C GLY A 124 6.33 14.87 -26.37
N ALA A 125 6.54 14.27 -25.20
CA ALA A 125 5.63 13.26 -24.67
C ALA A 125 4.28 13.83 -24.17
N PHE A 126 4.29 14.99 -23.48
CA PHE A 126 3.05 15.67 -23.08
C PHE A 126 2.36 16.32 -24.28
N ILE A 127 3.10 16.70 -25.33
CA ILE A 127 2.53 17.20 -26.59
C ILE A 127 1.68 16.10 -27.23
N CYS A 128 2.24 14.90 -27.40
CA CYS A 128 1.52 13.73 -27.93
C CYS A 128 0.35 13.29 -27.04
N ALA A 129 0.46 13.42 -25.71
CA ALA A 129 -0.66 13.17 -24.80
C ALA A 129 -1.76 14.24 -24.92
N THR A 130 -1.39 15.52 -25.05
CA THR A 130 -2.32 16.64 -25.27
C THR A 130 -3.07 16.46 -26.57
N ASN A 131 -2.39 16.05 -27.64
CA ASN A 131 -2.99 15.71 -28.92
C ASN A 131 -4.07 14.61 -28.81
N PHE A 132 -3.77 13.52 -28.10
CA PHE A 132 -4.72 12.43 -27.86
C PHE A 132 -6.01 12.93 -27.20
N TYR A 133 -5.89 13.70 -26.11
CA TYR A 133 -7.07 14.23 -25.40
C TYR A 133 -7.78 15.35 -26.16
N PHE A 134 -7.08 16.14 -26.97
CA PHE A 134 -7.67 17.15 -27.84
C PHE A 134 -8.53 16.53 -28.95
N ASN A 135 -8.05 15.46 -29.58
CA ASN A 135 -8.84 14.74 -30.57
C ASN A 135 -10.05 14.04 -29.93
N LYS A 136 -9.87 13.44 -28.74
CA LYS A 136 -10.99 12.91 -27.95
C LYS A 136 -12.01 14.00 -27.59
N TYR A 137 -11.57 15.20 -27.22
CA TYR A 137 -12.47 16.34 -26.99
C TYR A 137 -13.29 16.67 -28.25
N ASN A 138 -12.64 16.74 -29.42
CA ASN A 138 -13.32 16.94 -30.70
C ASN A 138 -14.33 15.84 -31.03
N GLU A 139 -14.01 14.56 -30.80
CA GLU A 139 -14.92 13.43 -31.06
C GLU A 139 -16.16 13.44 -30.15
N ASN A 140 -16.09 14.06 -28.97
CA ASN A 140 -17.22 14.23 -28.05
C ASN A 140 -18.04 15.51 -28.30
N ARG A 141 -17.66 16.37 -29.26
CA ARG A 141 -18.46 17.54 -29.63
C ARG A 141 -19.68 17.14 -30.47
N HIS A 142 -20.69 18.00 -30.48
CA HIS A 142 -21.91 17.76 -31.25
C HIS A 142 -21.58 17.60 -32.76
N PRO A 143 -22.13 16.60 -33.49
CA PRO A 143 -21.71 16.28 -34.87
C PRO A 143 -21.86 17.39 -35.93
N ARG A 144 -22.59 18.47 -35.61
CA ARG A 144 -22.72 19.66 -36.47
C ARG A 144 -21.72 20.79 -36.16
N SER A 145 -20.97 20.72 -35.07
CA SER A 145 -19.89 21.68 -34.80
C SER A 145 -18.69 21.38 -35.70
N PRO A 146 -18.00 22.40 -36.23
CA PRO A 146 -16.74 22.20 -36.94
C PRO A 146 -15.69 21.57 -36.00
N ARG A 147 -14.79 20.76 -36.56
CA ARG A 147 -13.63 20.24 -35.82
C ARG A 147 -12.73 21.40 -35.41
N ARG A 148 -12.46 21.54 -34.12
CA ARG A 148 -11.58 22.58 -33.60
C ARG A 148 -10.14 22.29 -34.05
N GLN A 149 -9.42 23.33 -34.42
CA GLN A 149 -7.98 23.27 -34.69
C GLN A 149 -7.16 23.41 -33.41
N TRP A 150 -5.92 22.92 -33.42
CA TRP A 150 -4.96 23.07 -32.33
C TRP A 150 -3.65 23.66 -32.86
N ASP A 151 -3.26 24.78 -32.27
CA ASP A 151 -1.98 25.45 -32.49
C ASP A 151 -1.11 25.23 -31.24
N TRP A 152 0.11 24.74 -31.41
CA TRP A 152 1.00 24.45 -30.29
C TRP A 152 2.42 24.92 -30.59
N THR A 153 3.16 25.25 -29.53
CA THR A 153 4.58 25.60 -29.61
C THR A 153 5.38 24.86 -28.54
N GLY A 154 6.44 24.16 -28.95
CA GLY A 154 7.40 23.54 -28.05
C GLY A 154 8.60 24.46 -27.80
N LEU A 155 9.08 24.52 -26.56
CA LEU A 155 10.36 25.11 -26.18
C LEU A 155 11.14 24.10 -25.34
N SER A 156 12.40 23.88 -25.65
CA SER A 156 13.33 23.04 -24.90
C SER A 156 14.75 23.34 -25.37
N LEU A 157 15.78 22.93 -24.62
CA LEU A 157 17.16 22.95 -25.11
C LEU A 157 17.24 22.32 -26.51
N ASN A 158 17.86 23.05 -27.44
CA ASN A 158 18.00 22.66 -28.83
C ASN A 158 19.04 21.54 -28.97
N PRO A 159 18.65 20.31 -29.41
CA PRO A 159 19.58 19.20 -29.60
C PRO A 159 20.66 19.46 -30.68
N TYR A 160 20.46 20.47 -31.53
CA TYR A 160 21.37 20.84 -32.62
C TYR A 160 22.28 22.03 -32.28
N TYR A 161 22.22 22.57 -31.06
CA TYR A 161 23.07 23.68 -30.63
C TYR A 161 24.29 23.17 -29.85
N GLU A 162 25.48 23.29 -30.45
CA GLU A 162 26.72 22.74 -29.89
C GLU A 162 27.12 23.34 -28.53
N GLY A 163 26.65 24.54 -28.21
CA GLY A 163 26.88 25.20 -26.92
C GLY A 163 26.05 24.65 -25.75
N ASN A 164 25.07 23.77 -26.01
CA ASN A 164 24.29 23.13 -24.96
C ASN A 164 25.06 21.97 -24.32
N ASP A 165 24.92 21.84 -23.00
CA ASP A 165 25.42 20.66 -22.30
C ASP A 165 24.74 19.38 -22.82
N GLN A 166 25.53 18.50 -23.42
CA GLN A 166 25.07 17.23 -23.94
C GLN A 166 24.50 16.30 -22.84
N GLU A 167 24.82 16.51 -21.55
CA GLU A 167 24.21 15.75 -20.45
C GLU A 167 22.83 16.30 -20.03
N ALA A 168 22.50 17.55 -20.39
CA ALA A 168 21.21 18.19 -20.13
C ALA A 168 20.19 17.97 -21.26
N MET A 169 20.64 17.62 -22.47
CA MET A 169 19.80 17.38 -23.64
C MET A 169 19.22 15.95 -23.68
N VAL A 170 18.15 15.77 -24.46
CA VAL A 170 17.48 14.47 -24.66
C VAL A 170 17.91 13.85 -25.99
N ASP A 171 18.37 12.60 -25.96
CA ASP A 171 18.95 11.87 -27.09
C ASP A 171 17.95 11.47 -28.22
N ASP A 172 16.64 11.72 -28.08
CA ASP A 172 15.59 11.31 -29.04
C ASP A 172 14.91 12.54 -29.65
N ASP A 173 15.31 12.90 -30.86
CA ASP A 173 14.93 14.13 -31.56
C ASP A 173 13.94 13.90 -32.72
N ARG A 174 13.56 12.65 -32.99
CA ARG A 174 12.76 12.29 -34.18
C ARG A 174 11.42 13.03 -34.28
N PHE A 175 10.76 13.26 -33.15
CA PHE A 175 9.54 14.07 -33.10
C PHE A 175 9.81 15.55 -33.37
N ILE A 176 10.96 16.07 -32.92
CA ILE A 176 11.39 17.45 -33.12
C ILE A 176 11.65 17.71 -34.61
N ILE A 177 12.33 16.80 -35.31
CA ILE A 177 12.59 16.88 -36.76
C ILE A 177 11.27 17.00 -37.54
N GLU A 178 10.34 16.08 -37.31
CA GLU A 178 9.06 16.00 -38.03
C GLU A 178 8.08 17.13 -37.67
N THR A 179 8.36 17.92 -36.62
CA THR A 179 7.51 19.03 -36.15
C THR A 179 8.27 20.35 -35.99
N LEU A 180 9.41 20.50 -36.67
CA LEU A 180 10.40 21.55 -36.40
C LEU A 180 9.84 22.98 -36.45
N ASP A 181 8.83 23.24 -37.30
CA ASP A 181 8.13 24.53 -37.41
C ASP A 181 7.37 24.93 -36.12
N LYS A 182 6.95 23.93 -35.33
CA LYS A 182 6.28 24.10 -34.04
C LYS A 182 7.24 24.30 -32.88
N TRP A 183 8.53 24.00 -33.05
CA TRP A 183 9.52 24.28 -32.02
C TRP A 183 9.96 25.75 -32.06
N TYR A 184 10.40 26.24 -30.91
CA TYR A 184 10.97 27.56 -30.75
C TYR A 184 12.17 27.46 -29.80
N PHE A 185 13.36 27.63 -30.37
CA PHE A 185 14.64 27.49 -29.68
C PHE A 185 15.22 28.83 -29.22
N GLY A 186 14.39 29.85 -29.01
CA GLY A 186 14.87 31.16 -28.57
C GLY A 186 15.37 32.07 -29.69
N LYS A 187 15.88 33.25 -29.31
CA LYS A 187 16.54 34.21 -30.22
C LYS A 187 18.00 33.80 -30.50
N ASP A 188 18.66 33.17 -29.53
CA ASP A 188 20.03 32.65 -29.61
C ASP A 188 20.12 31.24 -30.22
N ASN A 189 18.96 30.61 -30.47
CA ASN A 189 18.81 29.24 -30.96
C ASN A 189 19.29 28.15 -29.96
N SER A 190 19.59 28.47 -28.70
CA SER A 190 19.98 27.47 -27.67
C SER A 190 18.79 26.71 -27.10
N GLY A 191 17.61 27.31 -27.09
CA GLY A 191 16.42 26.78 -26.43
C GLY A 191 16.48 26.82 -24.90
N ASN A 192 17.47 27.51 -24.33
CA ASN A 192 17.58 27.68 -22.88
C ASN A 192 16.46 28.61 -22.38
N ILE A 193 15.58 28.07 -21.52
CA ILE A 193 14.49 28.84 -20.90
C ILE A 193 14.98 29.84 -19.85
N LEU A 194 16.18 29.62 -19.28
CA LEU A 194 16.77 30.52 -18.28
C LEU A 194 17.27 31.85 -18.87
N ASP A 195 17.25 31.98 -20.20
CA ASP A 195 17.50 33.26 -20.89
C ASP A 195 16.18 34.04 -21.08
N LYS A 196 16.17 35.28 -20.58
CA LYS A 196 15.07 36.25 -20.76
C LYS A 196 14.72 36.48 -22.22
N GLU A 197 15.70 36.59 -23.10
CA GLU A 197 15.48 36.90 -24.51
C GLU A 197 14.73 35.78 -25.23
N ASN A 198 14.93 34.54 -24.78
CA ASN A 198 14.21 33.38 -25.28
C ASN A 198 12.76 33.35 -24.78
N ILE A 199 12.48 33.73 -23.54
CA ILE A 199 11.09 33.88 -23.06
C ILE A 199 10.39 35.06 -23.74
N HIS A 200 11.05 36.22 -23.87
CA HIS A 200 10.49 37.38 -24.58
C HIS A 200 10.15 37.03 -26.03
N GLY A 201 11.07 36.41 -26.77
CA GLY A 201 10.81 36.01 -28.15
C GLY A 201 9.71 34.94 -28.30
N LEU A 202 9.56 34.05 -27.31
CA LEU A 202 8.41 33.13 -27.26
C LEU A 202 7.10 33.90 -27.06
N TRP A 203 7.04 34.84 -26.11
CA TRP A 203 5.85 35.68 -25.90
C TRP A 203 5.51 36.53 -27.13
N GLU A 204 6.50 37.06 -27.83
CA GLU A 204 6.33 37.73 -29.13
C GLU A 204 5.70 36.79 -30.17
N LYS A 205 6.28 35.59 -30.39
CA LYS A 205 5.76 34.56 -31.31
C LYS A 205 4.31 34.15 -30.99
N ILE A 206 3.93 34.10 -29.72
CA ILE A 206 2.56 33.77 -29.29
C ILE A 206 1.59 34.90 -29.63
N ARG A 207 1.99 36.15 -29.43
CA ARG A 207 1.16 37.36 -29.59
C ARG A 207 0.98 37.82 -31.04
N THR A 208 1.90 37.46 -31.95
CA THR A 208 1.82 37.82 -33.38
C THR A 208 0.74 37.07 -34.18
N ASN A 209 0.15 36.00 -33.62
CA ASN A 209 -0.95 35.24 -34.23
C ASN A 209 -2.31 35.59 -33.58
N PRO A 210 -3.05 36.61 -34.07
CA PRO A 210 -4.41 36.93 -33.61
C PRO A 210 -5.41 35.79 -33.88
N PRO A 211 -6.56 35.71 -33.17
CA PRO A 211 -7.21 36.78 -32.40
C PRO A 211 -6.92 36.81 -30.89
N LEU A 212 -6.07 35.91 -30.36
CA LEU A 212 -5.80 35.80 -28.92
C LEU A 212 -4.34 36.11 -28.60
N LEU A 213 -4.11 37.09 -27.70
CA LEU A 213 -2.79 37.50 -27.21
C LEU A 213 -2.21 36.53 -26.16
N GLY A 214 -2.31 35.21 -26.38
CA GLY A 214 -1.87 34.19 -25.45
C GLY A 214 -2.32 32.78 -25.80
N VAL A 215 -2.05 31.83 -24.90
CA VAL A 215 -2.42 30.40 -25.00
C VAL A 215 -3.30 29.93 -23.84
N HIS A 216 -3.97 28.78 -24.02
CA HIS A 216 -4.97 28.25 -23.10
C HIS A 216 -4.38 27.24 -22.09
N LEU A 217 -3.31 26.54 -22.48
CA LEU A 217 -2.61 25.55 -21.66
C LEU A 217 -1.11 25.79 -21.79
N VAL A 218 -0.41 25.84 -20.66
CA VAL A 218 1.05 25.71 -20.61
C VAL A 218 1.40 24.44 -19.85
N THR A 219 2.33 23.64 -20.37
CA THR A 219 2.94 22.52 -19.63
C THR A 219 4.43 22.71 -19.48
N GLY A 220 4.99 22.34 -18.32
CA GLY A 220 6.43 22.23 -18.07
C GLY A 220 6.77 20.89 -17.43
N ASP A 221 7.69 20.13 -18.05
CA ASP A 221 8.23 18.87 -17.51
C ASP A 221 9.75 18.99 -17.22
N GLY A 222 10.26 20.22 -17.02
CA GLY A 222 11.67 20.50 -16.75
C GLY A 222 12.28 19.80 -15.53
N SER A 223 13.56 19.47 -15.61
CA SER A 223 14.39 18.96 -14.50
C SER A 223 15.86 18.95 -14.91
N VAL A 224 16.77 19.20 -13.97
CA VAL A 224 18.22 18.96 -14.14
C VAL A 224 18.63 17.62 -13.50
N ASP A 225 19.86 17.14 -13.73
CA ASP A 225 20.34 15.93 -13.06
C ASP A 225 20.77 16.20 -11.61
N THR A 226 19.85 15.91 -10.68
CA THR A 226 20.10 15.98 -9.24
C THR A 226 20.65 14.65 -8.70
N SER A 227 21.33 13.83 -9.51
CA SER A 227 21.79 12.50 -9.09
C SER A 227 22.99 12.53 -8.14
N GLY A 228 23.80 13.60 -8.16
CA GLY A 228 24.84 13.82 -7.15
C GLY A 228 24.25 14.10 -5.77
N ASP A 229 23.21 14.94 -5.70
CA ASP A 229 22.68 15.48 -4.44
C ASP A 229 21.14 15.32 -4.36
N PRO A 230 20.63 14.08 -4.26
CA PRO A 230 19.20 13.78 -4.39
C PRO A 230 18.34 14.29 -3.21
N ASN A 231 18.98 14.68 -2.10
CA ASN A 231 18.31 15.25 -0.93
C ASN A 231 18.00 16.75 -1.12
N GLU A 232 18.83 17.46 -1.89
CA GLU A 232 18.69 18.90 -2.19
C GLU A 232 18.08 19.15 -3.58
N GLN A 233 17.45 18.12 -4.16
CA GLN A 233 16.81 18.18 -5.48
C GLN A 233 15.87 19.38 -5.63
N GLU A 234 15.14 19.75 -4.58
CA GLU A 234 14.15 20.83 -4.60
C GLU A 234 14.80 22.22 -4.76
N SER A 235 15.86 22.49 -3.98
CA SER A 235 16.60 23.74 -4.04
C SER A 235 17.37 23.87 -5.37
N ILE A 236 17.94 22.77 -5.89
CA ILE A 236 18.72 22.74 -7.14
C ILE A 236 17.87 23.09 -8.38
N VAL A 237 16.58 22.76 -8.41
CA VAL A 237 15.68 23.05 -9.55
C VAL A 237 14.84 24.33 -9.38
N SER A 238 15.02 25.05 -8.28
CA SER A 238 14.17 26.18 -7.89
C SER A 238 14.10 27.28 -8.97
N GLU A 239 15.25 27.67 -9.53
CA GLU A 239 15.36 28.63 -10.63
C GLU A 239 14.60 28.18 -11.88
N LEU A 240 14.69 26.88 -12.24
CA LEU A 240 14.02 26.33 -13.41
C LEU A 240 12.50 26.34 -13.25
N HIS A 241 11.98 25.86 -12.12
CA HIS A 241 10.53 25.91 -11.85
C HIS A 241 9.99 27.34 -11.77
N TYR A 242 10.75 28.26 -11.16
CA TYR A 242 10.41 29.68 -11.13
C TYR A 242 10.28 30.21 -12.56
N THR A 243 11.29 29.94 -13.39
CA THR A 243 11.36 30.37 -14.78
C THR A 243 10.23 29.79 -15.65
N GLU A 244 9.97 28.49 -15.57
CA GLU A 244 8.84 27.83 -16.25
C GLU A 244 7.49 28.47 -15.83
N ALA A 245 7.31 28.78 -14.54
CA ALA A 245 6.09 29.40 -14.02
C ALA A 245 5.91 30.87 -14.46
N ILE A 246 6.97 31.69 -14.46
CA ILE A 246 6.89 33.07 -14.95
C ILE A 246 6.64 33.08 -16.46
N CYS A 247 7.36 32.25 -17.22
CA CYS A 247 7.15 32.04 -18.66
C CYS A 247 5.69 31.67 -18.96
N ALA A 248 5.10 30.76 -18.18
CA ALA A 248 3.70 30.38 -18.30
C ALA A 248 2.73 31.55 -18.03
N MET A 249 2.93 32.30 -16.94
CA MET A 249 2.03 33.42 -16.59
C MET A 249 2.04 34.55 -17.63
N GLY A 250 3.16 34.81 -18.29
CA GLY A 250 3.23 35.79 -19.39
C GLY A 250 2.70 35.31 -20.75
N ALA A 251 2.47 34.00 -20.88
CA ALA A 251 1.93 33.35 -22.08
C ALA A 251 0.42 33.03 -21.99
N LEU A 252 -0.14 32.84 -20.79
CA LEU A 252 -1.51 32.38 -20.58
C LEU A 252 -2.58 33.48 -20.79
N VAL A 253 -3.69 33.12 -21.45
CA VAL A 253 -4.92 33.93 -21.44
C VAL A 253 -5.69 33.75 -20.14
N LYS A 254 -6.53 34.75 -19.77
CA LYS A 254 -7.48 34.60 -18.66
C LYS A 254 -8.37 33.37 -18.86
N GLY A 255 -8.50 32.55 -17.82
CA GLY A 255 -9.16 31.25 -17.87
C GLY A 255 -8.26 30.06 -18.24
N GLY A 256 -7.03 30.31 -18.70
CA GLY A 256 -6.06 29.26 -19.05
C GLY A 256 -5.57 28.43 -17.85
N SER A 257 -4.82 27.36 -18.15
CA SER A 257 -4.34 26.39 -17.15
C SER A 257 -2.83 26.13 -17.28
N LEU A 258 -2.20 25.79 -16.16
CA LEU A 258 -0.79 25.41 -16.06
C LEU A 258 -0.66 24.00 -15.47
N VAL A 259 0.19 23.17 -16.08
CA VAL A 259 0.66 21.89 -15.52
C VAL A 259 2.18 21.94 -15.43
N LEU A 260 2.75 21.95 -14.23
CA LEU A 260 4.20 22.09 -14.01
C LEU A 260 4.71 20.92 -13.16
N LYS A 261 5.77 20.23 -13.59
CA LYS A 261 6.49 19.27 -12.74
C LYS A 261 7.08 19.99 -11.54
N MET A 262 7.00 19.38 -10.36
CA MET A 262 7.74 19.77 -9.16
C MET A 262 8.18 18.52 -8.37
N PHE A 263 8.77 18.72 -7.18
CA PHE A 263 9.27 17.63 -6.33
C PHE A 263 8.62 17.66 -4.93
N ASN A 264 9.42 17.81 -3.86
CA ASN A 264 8.87 17.99 -2.50
C ASN A 264 8.42 19.44 -2.29
N LEU A 265 8.03 19.75 -1.05
CA LEU A 265 7.34 20.98 -0.65
C LEU A 265 7.93 21.53 0.66
N PHE A 266 9.26 21.55 0.78
CA PHE A 266 9.97 21.90 2.01
C PHE A 266 10.63 23.28 1.96
N GLU A 267 11.12 23.69 0.79
CA GLU A 267 11.98 24.86 0.64
C GLU A 267 11.15 26.15 0.48
N CYS A 268 11.66 27.26 1.02
CA CYS A 268 10.98 28.56 0.90
C CYS A 268 10.75 28.98 -0.57
N ASP A 269 11.65 28.64 -1.50
CA ASP A 269 11.49 28.90 -2.94
C ASP A 269 10.19 28.29 -3.48
N THR A 270 10.00 26.99 -3.20
CA THR A 270 8.79 26.23 -3.56
C THR A 270 7.54 26.84 -2.94
N ILE A 271 7.61 27.17 -1.65
CA ILE A 271 6.46 27.70 -0.89
C ILE A 271 6.04 29.07 -1.44
N CYS A 272 7.00 29.95 -1.71
CA CYS A 272 6.73 31.26 -2.31
C CYS A 272 6.15 31.11 -3.71
N LEU A 273 6.73 30.25 -4.56
CA LEU A 273 6.25 30.04 -5.92
C LEU A 273 4.81 29.49 -5.95
N LEU A 274 4.49 28.52 -5.10
CA LEU A 274 3.13 28.01 -4.97
C LEU A 274 2.15 29.08 -4.48
N TYR A 275 2.56 29.96 -3.57
CA TYR A 275 1.71 31.08 -3.13
C TYR A 275 1.47 32.09 -4.27
N VAL A 276 2.50 32.45 -5.04
CA VAL A 276 2.37 33.29 -6.24
C VAL A 276 1.40 32.67 -7.25
N LEU A 277 1.47 31.36 -7.49
CA LEU A 277 0.51 30.66 -8.34
C LEU A 277 -0.91 30.64 -7.75
N ALA A 278 -1.06 30.46 -6.44
CA ALA A 278 -2.37 30.48 -5.78
C ALA A 278 -3.08 31.85 -5.90
N LEU A 279 -2.31 32.95 -5.89
CA LEU A 279 -2.82 34.31 -6.13
C LEU A 279 -3.33 34.49 -7.56
N HIS A 280 -2.73 33.83 -8.56
CA HIS A 280 -3.04 34.03 -9.97
C HIS A 280 -3.98 32.98 -10.60
N PHE A 281 -4.30 31.88 -9.92
CA PHE A 281 -5.19 30.83 -10.46
C PHE A 281 -6.39 30.54 -9.56
N LYS A 282 -7.58 30.32 -10.16
CA LYS A 282 -8.83 30.01 -9.45
C LYS A 282 -8.71 28.78 -8.54
N GLU A 283 -8.00 27.76 -9.00
CA GLU A 283 -7.72 26.53 -8.25
C GLU A 283 -6.23 26.18 -8.41
N LEU A 284 -5.57 25.86 -7.30
CA LEU A 284 -4.20 25.33 -7.29
C LEU A 284 -4.20 23.95 -6.62
N SER A 285 -3.57 22.97 -7.27
CA SER A 285 -3.52 21.59 -6.77
C SER A 285 -2.14 20.97 -6.90
N ILE A 286 -1.74 20.18 -5.90
CA ILE A 286 -0.59 19.27 -5.98
C ILE A 286 -1.09 17.86 -6.30
N PHE A 287 -0.44 17.22 -7.27
CA PHE A 287 -0.85 15.96 -7.86
C PHE A 287 0.32 15.00 -8.01
N LYS A 288 0.16 13.74 -7.60
CA LYS A 288 1.13 12.68 -7.91
C LYS A 288 0.44 11.59 -8.76
N PRO A 289 0.71 11.54 -10.08
CA PRO A 289 0.23 10.45 -10.94
C PRO A 289 0.72 9.09 -10.42
N ALA A 290 -0.11 8.05 -10.50
CA ALA A 290 0.26 6.69 -10.10
C ALA A 290 1.31 6.06 -11.05
N SER A 291 1.33 6.50 -12.31
CA SER A 291 2.38 6.22 -13.28
C SER A 291 3.73 6.88 -12.98
N SER A 292 3.77 7.95 -12.17
CA SER A 292 5.03 8.43 -11.62
C SER A 292 5.55 7.47 -10.55
N ARG A 293 6.86 7.24 -10.51
CA ARG A 293 7.45 6.19 -9.67
C ARG A 293 7.22 6.50 -8.20
N SER A 294 6.42 5.70 -7.49
CA SER A 294 6.05 5.99 -6.10
C SER A 294 7.18 6.38 -5.12
N PRO A 295 8.46 5.92 -5.24
CA PRO A 295 9.56 6.35 -4.37
C PRO A 295 10.25 7.65 -4.80
N ASN A 296 9.90 8.27 -5.94
CA ASN A 296 10.46 9.56 -6.36
C ASN A 296 9.74 10.74 -5.69
N ALA A 297 10.39 11.89 -5.64
CA ALA A 297 9.81 13.14 -5.14
C ALA A 297 8.79 13.76 -6.13
N GLU A 298 8.85 13.37 -7.41
CA GLU A 298 8.12 14.00 -8.52
C GLU A 298 6.60 14.13 -8.24
N THR A 299 6.13 15.36 -8.25
CA THR A 299 4.73 15.76 -8.20
C THR A 299 4.46 16.73 -9.35
N TYR A 300 3.21 17.14 -9.53
CA TYR A 300 2.79 18.11 -10.52
C TYR A 300 1.91 19.15 -9.85
N VAL A 301 2.23 20.42 -10.07
CA VAL A 301 1.31 21.53 -9.82
C VAL A 301 0.35 21.59 -10.99
N VAL A 302 -0.94 21.55 -10.69
CA VAL A 302 -2.00 21.78 -11.67
C VAL A 302 -2.79 23.00 -11.21
N ALA A 303 -2.65 24.09 -11.94
CA ALA A 303 -3.28 25.37 -11.66
C ALA A 303 -4.32 25.65 -12.76
N LEU A 304 -5.59 25.85 -12.36
CA LEU A 304 -6.71 26.01 -13.29
C LEU A 304 -7.31 27.41 -13.20
N GLY A 305 -7.70 27.96 -14.34
CA GLY A 305 -8.44 29.21 -14.44
C GLY A 305 -7.60 30.43 -14.04
N PHE A 306 -6.55 30.72 -14.81
CA PHE A 306 -5.71 31.90 -14.66
C PHE A 306 -6.55 33.18 -14.58
N ARG A 307 -6.33 34.01 -13.55
CA ARG A 307 -7.02 35.29 -13.33
C ARG A 307 -6.49 36.40 -14.25
N GLY A 308 -5.32 36.18 -14.87
CA GLY A 308 -4.49 37.22 -15.46
C GLY A 308 -3.47 37.74 -14.45
N ILE A 309 -2.42 38.38 -14.96
CA ILE A 309 -1.37 39.05 -14.18
C ILE A 309 -1.27 40.50 -14.64
N ASP A 310 -0.97 41.42 -13.72
CA ASP A 310 -0.70 42.82 -14.08
C ASP A 310 0.67 42.91 -14.79
N PRO A 311 0.81 43.70 -15.88
CA PRO A 311 2.08 43.83 -16.59
C PRO A 311 3.26 44.27 -15.71
N ALA A 312 3.08 45.20 -14.77
CA ALA A 312 4.16 45.67 -13.90
C ALA A 312 4.61 44.59 -12.89
N ILE A 313 3.70 43.70 -12.49
CA ILE A 313 3.99 42.55 -11.63
C ILE A 313 4.69 41.45 -12.42
N LEU A 314 4.22 41.18 -13.65
CA LEU A 314 4.89 40.23 -14.54
C LEU A 314 6.34 40.69 -14.81
N GLU A 315 6.56 41.95 -15.15
CA GLU A 315 7.90 42.52 -15.33
C GLU A 315 8.73 42.50 -14.03
N SER A 316 8.11 42.75 -12.87
CA SER A 316 8.79 42.64 -11.56
C SER A 316 9.34 41.23 -11.32
N LEU A 317 8.51 40.20 -11.49
CA LEU A 317 8.90 38.79 -11.35
C LEU A 317 9.90 38.38 -12.45
N PHE A 318 9.62 38.74 -13.69
CA PHE A 318 10.45 38.41 -14.85
C PHE A 318 11.84 39.04 -14.77
N SER A 319 11.99 40.18 -14.08
CA SER A 319 13.31 40.81 -13.89
C SER A 319 14.33 39.94 -13.12
N PHE A 320 13.89 38.88 -12.43
CA PHE A 320 14.75 37.91 -11.73
C PHE A 320 15.03 36.60 -12.51
N VAL A 321 14.48 36.43 -13.72
CA VAL A 321 14.69 35.23 -14.57
C VAL A 321 16.03 35.30 -15.29
N SER A 322 17.17 35.07 -14.63
CA SER A 322 18.48 35.07 -15.29
C SER A 322 19.55 34.47 -14.38
N ALA A 323 20.77 34.25 -14.89
CA ALA A 323 21.95 33.76 -14.15
C ALA A 323 22.34 34.55 -12.87
N THR A 324 21.64 35.64 -12.58
CA THR A 324 21.67 36.42 -11.32
C THR A 324 20.53 36.05 -10.35
N PHE A 325 19.89 34.88 -10.52
CA PHE A 325 18.81 34.41 -9.67
C PHE A 325 19.24 34.44 -8.18
N PRO A 326 18.48 35.08 -7.26
CA PRO A 326 18.96 35.31 -5.90
C PRO A 326 18.90 34.06 -5.00
N PHE A 327 19.77 33.07 -5.22
CA PHE A 327 19.78 31.78 -4.52
C PHE A 327 19.82 31.85 -2.98
N GLU A 328 20.32 32.95 -2.40
CA GLU A 328 20.41 33.15 -0.94
C GLU A 328 19.22 33.93 -0.33
N LYS A 329 18.27 34.39 -1.17
CA LYS A 329 17.14 35.24 -0.75
C LYS A 329 15.81 34.53 -1.00
N ALA A 330 14.83 34.78 -0.14
CA ALA A 330 13.48 34.28 -0.33
C ALA A 330 12.70 35.18 -1.30
N LEU A 331 12.02 34.58 -2.29
CA LEU A 331 11.16 35.32 -3.24
C LEU A 331 10.13 36.21 -2.50
N LEU A 332 9.57 35.74 -1.38
CA LEU A 332 8.70 36.52 -0.49
C LEU A 332 9.17 36.40 0.97
N SER A 333 9.01 37.47 1.74
CA SER A 333 9.12 37.41 3.20
C SER A 333 8.04 36.50 3.80
N ARG A 334 8.41 35.77 4.86
CA ARG A 334 7.55 34.80 5.56
C ARG A 334 6.23 35.40 6.04
N ASP A 335 6.20 36.66 6.41
CA ASP A 335 5.02 37.37 6.95
C ASP A 335 3.97 37.69 5.87
N LEU A 336 4.38 37.70 4.60
CA LEU A 336 3.47 37.94 3.46
C LEU A 336 2.62 36.71 3.11
N ILE A 337 2.99 35.53 3.62
CA ILE A 337 2.31 34.26 3.31
C ILE A 337 1.33 33.90 4.46
N PRO A 338 0.02 33.81 4.20
CA PRO A 338 -0.98 33.49 5.22
C PRO A 338 -0.74 32.14 5.90
N GLN A 339 -0.88 32.13 7.24
CA GLN A 339 -0.73 30.89 8.02
C GLN A 339 -1.70 29.78 7.60
N SER A 340 -2.90 30.13 7.10
CA SER A 340 -3.86 29.15 6.57
C SER A 340 -3.31 28.38 5.36
N PHE A 341 -2.69 29.09 4.40
CA PHE A 341 -2.05 28.49 3.23
C PHE A 341 -0.90 27.56 3.64
N LEU A 342 -0.10 27.97 4.63
CA LEU A 342 1.02 27.17 5.13
C LEU A 342 0.56 25.95 5.92
N ASN A 343 -0.50 26.05 6.71
CA ASN A 343 -1.10 24.90 7.40
C ASN A 343 -1.61 23.85 6.41
N GLU A 344 -2.16 24.26 5.26
CA GLU A 344 -2.51 23.34 4.17
C GLU A 344 -1.27 22.76 3.48
N LEU A 345 -0.25 23.58 3.20
CA LEU A 345 1.00 23.14 2.59
C LEU A 345 1.72 22.10 3.44
N ILE A 346 1.80 22.29 4.77
CA ILE A 346 2.39 21.33 5.72
C ILE A 346 1.62 19.99 5.67
N GLN A 347 0.28 20.02 5.66
CA GLN A 347 -0.53 18.79 5.52
C GLN A 347 -0.33 18.10 4.17
N PHE A 348 -0.05 18.86 3.10
CA PHE A 348 0.21 18.29 1.77
C PHE A 348 1.61 17.68 1.73
N ALA A 349 2.61 18.41 2.25
CA ALA A 349 3.99 17.95 2.41
C ALA A 349 4.06 16.66 3.23
N GLU A 350 3.43 16.61 4.41
CA GLU A 350 3.36 15.40 5.24
C GLU A 350 2.74 14.24 4.44
N TYR A 351 1.60 14.46 3.78
CA TYR A 351 0.91 13.44 3.02
C TYR A 351 1.79 12.82 1.91
N PHE A 352 2.42 13.65 1.07
CA PHE A 352 3.29 13.16 0.00
C PHE A 352 4.59 12.54 0.53
N THR A 353 5.17 13.11 1.59
CA THR A 353 6.37 12.58 2.25
C THR A 353 6.13 11.19 2.82
N MET A 354 5.03 10.99 3.57
CA MET A 354 4.71 9.67 4.12
C MET A 354 4.45 8.65 3.02
N LYS A 355 3.88 9.07 1.87
CA LYS A 355 3.72 8.18 0.70
C LYS A 355 5.05 7.80 0.06
N GLN A 356 6.00 8.72 -0.02
CA GLN A 356 7.33 8.43 -0.55
C GLN A 356 8.12 7.49 0.39
N ILE A 357 8.07 7.73 1.71
CA ILE A 357 8.70 6.86 2.73
C ILE A 357 8.17 5.43 2.60
N GLN A 358 6.84 5.24 2.65
CA GLN A 358 6.20 3.94 2.46
C GLN A 358 6.65 3.25 1.15
N ALA A 359 6.77 4.00 0.05
CA ALA A 359 7.22 3.45 -1.23
C ALA A 359 8.70 3.04 -1.26
N ILE A 360 9.59 3.76 -0.56
CA ILE A 360 11.01 3.41 -0.41
C ILE A 360 11.15 2.16 0.46
N GLU A 361 10.52 2.15 1.63
CA GLU A 361 10.60 1.05 2.61
C GLU A 361 10.06 -0.26 2.04
N ARG A 362 8.89 -0.20 1.38
CA ARG A 362 8.34 -1.35 0.66
C ARG A 362 9.29 -1.90 -0.41
N ASN A 363 10.03 -1.04 -1.13
CA ASN A 363 11.01 -1.51 -2.12
C ASN A 363 12.25 -2.15 -1.46
N LEU A 364 12.68 -1.66 -0.29
CA LEU A 364 13.74 -2.26 0.51
C LEU A 364 13.32 -3.63 1.05
N GLU A 365 12.10 -3.77 1.55
CA GLU A 365 11.58 -5.07 1.99
C GLU A 365 11.42 -6.04 0.81
N LEU A 366 10.86 -5.58 -0.33
CA LEU A 366 10.73 -6.39 -1.54
C LEU A 366 12.08 -6.89 -2.09
N GLU A 367 13.18 -6.20 -1.83
CA GLU A 367 14.54 -6.63 -2.19
C GLU A 367 14.95 -7.87 -1.38
N LYS A 368 14.76 -7.82 -0.06
CA LYS A 368 15.08 -8.93 0.87
C LYS A 368 14.33 -10.21 0.57
N ILE A 369 13.07 -10.11 0.13
CA ILE A 369 12.17 -11.26 -0.13
C ILE A 369 11.93 -11.53 -1.62
N TRP A 370 12.76 -10.98 -2.51
CA TRP A 370 12.59 -11.05 -3.96
C TRP A 370 12.70 -12.49 -4.46
N ASN A 371 11.63 -13.02 -5.07
CA ASN A 371 11.64 -14.33 -5.73
C ASN A 371 10.55 -14.44 -6.80
N ARG A 372 10.57 -15.54 -7.58
CA ARG A 372 9.67 -15.80 -8.72
C ARG A 372 8.18 -15.61 -8.37
N ASN A 373 7.75 -16.01 -7.16
CA ASN A 373 6.35 -15.88 -6.75
C ASN A 373 5.93 -14.42 -6.53
N ILE A 374 6.82 -13.55 -6.02
CA ILE A 374 6.58 -12.09 -5.98
C ILE A 374 6.57 -11.52 -7.40
N GLN A 375 7.51 -11.94 -8.25
CA GLN A 375 7.59 -11.45 -9.62
C GLN A 375 6.31 -11.77 -10.41
N GLN A 376 5.74 -12.96 -10.23
CA GLN A 376 4.48 -13.37 -10.86
C GLN A 376 3.26 -12.66 -10.24
N ALA A 377 3.24 -12.42 -8.93
CA ALA A 377 2.18 -11.62 -8.29
C ALA A 377 2.19 -10.15 -8.77
N ILE A 378 3.38 -9.54 -8.89
CA ILE A 378 3.55 -8.18 -9.42
C ILE A 378 3.26 -8.11 -10.93
N PHE A 379 3.57 -9.17 -11.69
CA PHE A 379 3.12 -9.31 -13.09
C PHE A 379 1.59 -9.26 -13.16
N GLN A 380 0.90 -10.13 -12.42
CA GLN A 380 -0.57 -10.20 -12.45
C GLN A 380 -1.23 -8.88 -12.02
N LEU A 381 -0.67 -8.25 -10.98
CA LEU A 381 -1.10 -6.93 -10.51
C LEU A 381 -0.91 -5.84 -11.58
N ASN A 382 0.21 -5.86 -12.31
CA ASN A 382 0.46 -4.95 -13.42
C ASN A 382 -0.56 -5.13 -14.55
N GLU A 383 -0.98 -6.36 -14.88
CA GLU A 383 -2.01 -6.59 -15.92
C GLU A 383 -3.37 -6.01 -15.49
N ASP A 384 -3.75 -6.15 -14.22
CA ASP A 384 -4.98 -5.54 -13.70
C ASP A 384 -4.87 -4.00 -13.60
N VAL A 385 -3.67 -3.46 -13.37
CA VAL A 385 -3.35 -2.03 -13.44
C VAL A 385 -3.45 -1.49 -14.87
N VAL A 386 -2.97 -2.21 -15.89
CA VAL A 386 -3.11 -1.80 -17.30
C VAL A 386 -4.59 -1.65 -17.67
N LYS A 387 -5.44 -2.61 -17.26
CA LYS A 387 -6.89 -2.56 -17.50
C LYS A 387 -7.52 -1.34 -16.82
N GLU A 388 -7.20 -1.10 -15.55
CA GLU A 388 -7.76 0.02 -14.78
C GLU A 388 -7.25 1.38 -15.27
N PHE A 389 -5.97 1.51 -15.65
CA PHE A 389 -5.42 2.73 -16.26
C PHE A 389 -6.21 3.09 -17.52
N ARG A 390 -6.39 2.12 -18.42
CA ARG A 390 -7.14 2.34 -19.66
C ARG A 390 -8.60 2.70 -19.41
N ARG A 391 -9.23 2.13 -18.39
CA ARG A 391 -10.59 2.50 -17.96
C ARG A 391 -10.66 3.92 -17.39
N VAL A 392 -9.69 4.33 -16.58
CA VAL A 392 -9.66 5.66 -15.93
C VAL A 392 -9.29 6.77 -16.92
N CYS A 393 -8.28 6.53 -17.77
CA CYS A 393 -7.83 7.43 -18.83
C CYS A 393 -8.68 7.32 -20.12
N LEU A 394 -9.72 6.47 -20.13
CA LEU A 394 -10.66 6.28 -21.24
C LEU A 394 -9.95 5.99 -22.59
N ILE A 395 -9.05 5.00 -22.60
CA ILE A 395 -8.22 4.63 -23.77
C ILE A 395 -8.72 3.32 -24.40
N ASP A 396 -9.43 3.43 -25.51
CA ASP A 396 -10.04 2.29 -26.22
C ASP A 396 -9.06 1.55 -27.14
N TYR A 397 -9.39 0.30 -27.48
CA TYR A 397 -8.55 -0.55 -28.35
C TYR A 397 -8.57 -0.12 -29.82
N ASN A 398 -9.64 0.52 -30.29
CA ASN A 398 -9.81 0.94 -31.68
C ASN A 398 -9.21 2.34 -31.93
N TYR A 399 -7.98 2.59 -31.45
CA TYR A 399 -7.28 3.84 -31.72
C TYR A 399 -6.91 3.93 -33.19
N GLN A 400 -7.34 5.00 -33.87
CA GLN A 400 -7.13 5.17 -35.30
C GLN A 400 -5.87 6.00 -35.57
N GLN A 401 -5.04 5.54 -36.52
CA GLN A 401 -3.77 6.19 -36.87
C GLN A 401 -3.92 7.67 -37.26
N ARG A 402 -5.08 8.08 -37.80
CA ARG A 402 -5.49 9.46 -38.17
C ARG A 402 -5.43 10.53 -37.07
N ILE A 403 -4.99 10.15 -35.86
CA ILE A 403 -4.93 11.00 -34.66
C ILE A 403 -3.49 11.43 -34.37
N ARG A 404 -2.47 10.78 -34.95
CA ARG A 404 -1.05 11.12 -34.76
C ARG A 404 -0.71 12.53 -35.27
N ILE A 405 0.33 13.14 -34.68
CA ILE A 405 0.94 14.38 -35.20
C ILE A 405 1.85 14.05 -36.38
N VAL A 406 2.63 12.97 -36.25
CA VAL A 406 3.63 12.51 -37.22
C VAL A 406 3.12 11.24 -37.90
N GLU A 407 2.89 11.34 -39.22
CA GLU A 407 2.39 10.23 -40.03
C GLU A 407 3.53 9.39 -40.65
N ASN A 408 4.67 10.01 -40.96
CA ASN A 408 5.76 9.41 -41.74
C ASN A 408 6.72 8.52 -40.92
N VAL A 409 6.76 8.69 -39.60
CA VAL A 409 7.74 8.05 -38.71
C VAL A 409 7.01 7.29 -37.60
N GLU A 410 7.40 6.03 -37.37
CA GLU A 410 6.85 5.26 -36.24
C GLU A 410 7.49 5.68 -34.91
N LEU A 411 6.89 6.70 -34.29
CA LEU A 411 7.26 7.20 -32.97
C LEU A 411 6.57 6.40 -31.86
N ASP A 412 7.09 5.21 -31.57
CA ASP A 412 6.61 4.35 -30.47
C ASP A 412 7.05 4.87 -29.07
N GLY A 413 8.03 5.77 -29.03
CA GLY A 413 8.68 6.24 -27.79
C GLY A 413 9.66 5.21 -27.20
N SER A 414 10.19 4.30 -28.00
CA SER A 414 11.30 3.41 -27.63
C SER A 414 12.61 3.86 -28.24
N ALA A 415 13.68 3.64 -27.49
CA ALA A 415 15.05 3.76 -27.98
C ALA A 415 15.50 2.56 -28.84
N LYS A 416 14.68 1.50 -28.98
CA LYS A 416 14.98 0.39 -29.90
C LYS A 416 14.76 0.81 -31.36
N ALA A 417 13.82 1.74 -31.58
CA ALA A 417 13.51 2.29 -32.89
C ALA A 417 14.49 3.39 -33.37
N LEU A 418 15.56 3.70 -32.62
CA LEU A 418 16.60 4.67 -33.04
C LEU A 418 17.62 4.09 -34.06
N GLY A 419 17.63 2.76 -34.24
CA GLY A 419 18.53 2.05 -35.16
C GLY A 419 20.02 2.13 -34.77
N ASN A 420 20.89 1.38 -35.47
CA ASN A 420 22.35 1.49 -35.29
C ASN A 420 22.92 2.72 -36.02
N SER A 421 22.32 3.89 -35.79
CA SER A 421 22.85 5.18 -36.23
C SER A 421 24.17 5.47 -35.51
N GLY A 422 25.09 6.20 -36.16
CA GLY A 422 26.45 6.45 -35.64
C GLY A 422 26.49 7.17 -34.30
N SER A 423 25.41 7.89 -33.96
CA SER A 423 25.12 8.43 -32.64
C SER A 423 25.16 7.37 -31.54
N ILE A 424 24.73 6.12 -31.76
CA ILE A 424 24.78 5.06 -30.72
C ILE A 424 26.22 4.68 -30.34
N VAL A 425 27.20 4.82 -31.24
CA VAL A 425 28.61 4.49 -30.96
C VAL A 425 29.27 5.50 -30.01
N LYS A 426 28.66 6.69 -29.79
CA LYS A 426 29.11 7.69 -28.80
C LYS A 426 28.03 8.19 -27.81
N GLY A 427 26.76 7.85 -28.02
CA GLY A 427 25.61 8.52 -27.40
C GLY A 427 24.29 7.74 -27.56
N GLY A 428 24.33 6.41 -27.44
CA GLY A 428 23.09 5.65 -27.23
C GLY A 428 22.56 5.86 -25.82
N LEU A 429 21.29 6.29 -25.71
CA LEU A 429 20.47 6.45 -24.49
C LEU A 429 21.28 6.42 -23.18
N ARG A 430 21.90 7.56 -22.81
CA ARG A 430 22.99 7.66 -21.83
C ARG A 430 22.87 6.68 -20.66
N GLN A 431 23.73 5.64 -20.64
CA GLN A 431 23.80 4.73 -19.50
C GLN A 431 24.32 5.50 -18.29
N ARG A 432 23.44 5.83 -17.34
CA ARG A 432 23.84 6.35 -16.02
C ARG A 432 25.00 5.53 -15.47
N SER A 433 26.10 6.21 -15.16
CA SER A 433 27.30 5.62 -14.60
C SER A 433 26.97 4.88 -13.30
N GLY A 434 27.52 3.66 -13.14
CA GLY A 434 27.24 2.79 -12.00
C GLY A 434 27.90 3.27 -10.71
N GLY A 435 27.65 2.57 -9.62
CA GLY A 435 28.19 2.89 -8.29
C GLY A 435 27.17 3.50 -7.33
N THR A 436 27.71 3.88 -6.18
CA THR A 436 27.05 4.40 -4.98
C THR A 436 26.61 5.87 -5.14
N LEU A 437 26.20 6.52 -4.04
CA LEU A 437 26.07 7.99 -4.00
C LEU A 437 27.43 8.69 -4.11
N GLU A 438 28.44 8.21 -3.37
CA GLU A 438 29.78 8.81 -3.34
C GLU A 438 30.44 8.80 -4.72
N ASP A 439 30.32 7.68 -5.46
CA ASP A 439 30.81 7.56 -6.84
C ASP A 439 30.18 8.60 -7.78
N ARG A 440 28.92 8.99 -7.54
CA ARG A 440 28.20 10.01 -8.32
C ARG A 440 28.64 11.42 -7.93
N GLN A 441 28.81 11.69 -6.64
CA GLN A 441 29.32 12.98 -6.15
C GLN A 441 30.76 13.23 -6.62
N ASN A 442 31.62 12.21 -6.63
CA ASN A 442 32.97 12.30 -7.19
C ASN A 442 32.95 12.65 -8.68
N ARG A 443 32.13 11.97 -9.48
CA ARG A 443 31.99 12.28 -10.92
C ARG A 443 31.40 13.66 -11.18
N LYS A 444 30.45 14.12 -10.37
CA LYS A 444 29.90 15.48 -10.44
C LYS A 444 31.00 16.52 -10.22
N ARG A 445 31.78 16.40 -9.13
CA ARG A 445 32.91 17.31 -8.82
C ARG A 445 33.94 17.37 -9.95
N THR A 446 34.44 16.21 -10.41
CA THR A 446 35.41 16.16 -11.52
C THR A 446 34.87 16.78 -12.82
N ARG A 447 33.55 16.69 -13.06
CA ARG A 447 32.91 17.32 -14.21
C ARG A 447 32.77 18.84 -14.05
N GLU A 448 32.42 19.32 -12.87
CA GLU A 448 32.33 20.76 -12.55
C GLU A 448 33.72 21.42 -12.61
N GLU A 449 34.76 20.74 -12.13
CA GLU A 449 36.17 21.12 -12.30
C GLU A 449 36.59 21.17 -13.79
N PHE A 450 36.13 20.22 -14.62
CA PHE A 450 36.41 20.23 -16.06
C PHE A 450 35.70 21.37 -16.81
N LEU A 451 34.43 21.64 -16.48
CA LEU A 451 33.66 22.71 -17.12
C LEU A 451 34.22 24.09 -16.73
N SER A 452 34.53 24.32 -15.45
CA SER A 452 35.12 25.58 -14.97
C SER A 452 36.54 25.82 -15.51
N SER A 453 37.37 24.79 -15.61
CA SER A 453 38.71 24.91 -16.24
C SER A 453 38.64 25.14 -17.75
N SER A 454 37.61 24.63 -18.44
CA SER A 454 37.36 24.93 -19.86
C SER A 454 36.95 26.39 -20.07
N SER A 455 36.16 26.97 -19.16
CA SER A 455 35.76 28.39 -19.22
C SER A 455 36.96 29.35 -19.06
N ASN A 456 37.89 29.04 -18.16
CA ASN A 456 39.06 29.89 -17.88
C ASN A 456 40.13 29.91 -18.99
N ASN A 457 40.08 29.00 -19.97
CA ASN A 457 41.07 28.94 -21.05
C ASN A 457 40.76 29.88 -22.22
N ASN A 458 39.53 30.40 -22.35
CA ASN A 458 39.17 31.31 -23.44
C ASN A 458 39.78 32.72 -23.29
N ASP A 459 40.12 33.14 -22.07
CA ASP A 459 40.73 34.46 -21.82
C ASP A 459 42.25 34.52 -22.13
N ASN A 460 42.90 33.37 -22.38
CA ASN A 460 44.34 33.31 -22.68
C ASN A 460 44.68 33.26 -24.19
N VAL A 461 43.69 33.33 -25.09
CA VAL A 461 43.88 33.11 -26.54
C VAL A 461 44.60 34.28 -27.27
N LEU A 462 44.93 35.37 -26.57
CA LEU A 462 45.58 36.55 -27.18
C LEU A 462 47.11 36.48 -27.32
N ASN A 463 47.79 35.41 -26.86
CA ASN A 463 49.26 35.33 -26.81
C ASN A 463 49.90 34.01 -27.35
N GLU A 464 49.27 33.26 -28.26
CA GLU A 464 49.97 32.16 -29.00
C GLU A 464 50.76 32.72 -30.20
N THR A 465 52.05 32.38 -30.32
CA THR A 465 52.93 32.84 -31.41
C THR A 465 52.82 32.00 -32.69
N GLU A 466 53.25 32.58 -33.81
CA GLU A 466 52.98 32.04 -35.15
C GLU A 466 53.70 30.71 -35.46
N GLU A 467 54.79 30.39 -34.73
CA GLU A 467 55.50 29.11 -34.82
C GLU A 467 54.67 27.93 -34.26
N GLU A 468 53.92 28.12 -33.18
CA GLU A 468 53.09 27.06 -32.59
C GLU A 468 51.94 26.64 -33.52
N ARG A 469 51.45 27.58 -34.33
CA ARG A 469 50.43 27.32 -35.37
C ARG A 469 50.98 26.52 -36.56
N GLN A 470 52.28 26.61 -36.88
CA GLN A 470 52.87 25.82 -37.96
C GLN A 470 53.09 24.36 -37.54
N ASN A 471 53.55 24.11 -36.31
CA ASN A 471 53.76 22.74 -35.80
C ASN A 471 52.45 21.93 -35.71
N LYS A 472 51.33 22.56 -35.30
CA LYS A 472 50.00 21.90 -35.28
C LYS A 472 49.51 21.50 -36.69
N ARG A 473 49.96 22.16 -37.77
CA ARG A 473 49.56 21.85 -39.16
C ARG A 473 50.29 20.64 -39.77
N GLN A 474 51.51 20.30 -39.34
CA GLN A 474 52.25 19.18 -39.93
C GLN A 474 51.73 17.79 -39.51
N ASN A 475 51.06 17.67 -38.35
CA ASN A 475 50.61 16.39 -37.80
C ASN A 475 49.22 15.90 -38.28
N LEU A 476 48.54 16.62 -39.18
CA LEU A 476 47.25 16.22 -39.77
C LEU A 476 47.39 15.47 -41.12
N GLY A 477 48.61 15.09 -41.49
CA GLY A 477 48.98 14.60 -42.82
C GLY A 477 49.00 13.08 -43.06
N GLN A 478 48.27 12.25 -42.30
CA GLN A 478 48.16 10.80 -42.58
C GLN A 478 46.73 10.24 -42.42
N GLY A 479 45.83 10.64 -43.32
CA GLY A 479 44.55 9.96 -43.50
C GLY A 479 44.67 8.74 -44.43
N LYS A 480 44.16 7.58 -44.01
CA LYS A 480 43.78 6.49 -44.93
C LYS A 480 42.31 6.13 -44.73
N SER A 481 41.51 6.37 -45.76
CA SER A 481 40.15 5.86 -45.91
C SER A 481 40.18 4.45 -46.51
N VAL A 482 39.54 3.47 -45.87
CA VAL A 482 39.17 2.18 -46.50
C VAL A 482 37.84 1.63 -45.93
N THR A 483 36.78 1.84 -46.71
CA THR A 483 35.79 0.85 -47.21
C THR A 483 35.22 -0.30 -46.35
N ILE A 484 33.90 -0.46 -46.51
CA ILE A 484 32.98 -1.55 -46.10
C ILE A 484 33.45 -2.96 -46.54
N GLY A 485 33.21 -4.02 -45.74
CA GLY A 485 33.32 -5.40 -46.24
C GLY A 485 33.11 -6.55 -45.22
N SER A 486 32.03 -7.32 -45.42
CA SER A 486 31.60 -8.53 -44.68
C SER A 486 32.58 -9.72 -44.67
N LYS A 487 32.59 -10.54 -43.60
CA LYS A 487 32.32 -12.01 -43.61
C LYS A 487 32.49 -12.71 -42.25
N ASN A 488 31.75 -13.81 -42.08
CA ASN A 488 31.77 -14.72 -40.91
C ASN A 488 33.00 -15.65 -40.91
N LEU A 489 33.38 -16.18 -39.73
CA LEU A 489 33.76 -17.60 -39.56
C LEU A 489 33.77 -18.05 -38.07
N THR A 490 33.67 -19.37 -37.86
CA THR A 490 33.30 -20.07 -36.63
C THR A 490 34.44 -20.96 -36.07
N THR A 491 34.14 -21.79 -35.05
CA THR A 491 34.92 -22.97 -34.53
C THR A 491 36.14 -22.69 -33.63
N THR A 492 36.65 -23.61 -32.79
CA THR A 492 36.13 -24.40 -31.64
C THR A 492 37.23 -25.36 -31.12
N ILE A 493 37.46 -25.39 -29.79
CA ILE A 493 37.75 -26.59 -28.95
C ILE A 493 39.12 -27.34 -29.02
N SER A 494 39.84 -27.35 -27.87
CA SER A 494 40.75 -28.42 -27.32
C SER A 494 42.11 -28.71 -28.01
N ASP A 495 43.13 -29.41 -27.43
CA ASP A 495 43.33 -30.06 -26.10
C ASP A 495 44.85 -30.37 -25.84
N LYS A 496 45.29 -30.48 -24.56
CA LYS A 496 46.40 -31.36 -24.02
C LYS A 496 47.88 -31.12 -24.51
N MET A 497 49.00 -31.59 -23.91
CA MET A 497 49.44 -32.42 -22.74
C MET A 497 51.01 -32.25 -22.58
N ASP A 498 51.78 -32.56 -21.51
CA ASP A 498 51.55 -32.72 -20.04
C ASP A 498 52.87 -32.79 -19.20
N ILE A 499 52.74 -32.81 -17.85
CA ILE A 499 53.60 -33.39 -16.76
C ILE A 499 55.13 -33.10 -16.63
N GLY A 500 55.52 -32.64 -15.41
CA GLY A 500 56.86 -32.80 -14.82
C GLY A 500 57.01 -32.16 -13.42
N SER A 501 57.21 -32.96 -12.36
CA SER A 501 57.38 -32.54 -10.94
C SER A 501 58.29 -33.56 -10.21
N PRO A 502 58.84 -33.35 -8.99
CA PRO A 502 58.49 -32.32 -7.98
C PRO A 502 59.67 -31.62 -7.25
N ASN A 503 59.39 -30.49 -6.56
CA ASN A 503 59.72 -30.35 -5.13
C ASN A 503 58.98 -29.17 -4.46
N ASN A 504 58.68 -29.32 -3.17
CA ASN A 504 57.78 -28.40 -2.43
C ASN A 504 58.49 -27.14 -1.90
N GLN A 505 57.89 -25.97 -2.15
CA GLN A 505 57.81 -24.85 -1.20
C GLN A 505 56.54 -24.04 -1.51
N LEU A 506 55.79 -23.69 -0.47
CA LEU A 506 54.51 -22.97 -0.57
C LEU A 506 54.76 -21.46 -0.58
N GLU A 507 54.64 -20.82 -1.75
CA GLU A 507 54.57 -19.35 -1.84
C GLU A 507 53.13 -18.86 -1.66
N GLU A 508 52.88 -18.13 -0.58
CA GLU A 508 51.62 -17.40 -0.39
C GLU A 508 51.57 -16.19 -1.33
N LYS A 509 50.47 -16.05 -2.09
CA LYS A 509 50.27 -14.91 -2.98
C LYS A 509 49.93 -13.65 -2.17
N GLU A 510 50.87 -12.70 -2.13
CA GLU A 510 50.66 -11.36 -1.56
C GLU A 510 49.34 -10.71 -2.01
N SER A 511 48.58 -10.19 -1.05
CA SER A 511 47.30 -9.53 -1.29
C SER A 511 47.43 -8.21 -2.04
N VAL A 512 46.37 -7.81 -2.75
CA VAL A 512 46.30 -6.54 -3.50
C VAL A 512 46.49 -5.33 -2.57
N ALA A 513 46.01 -5.41 -1.32
CA ALA A 513 46.20 -4.35 -0.33
C ALA A 513 47.69 -4.16 0.03
N MET A 514 48.44 -5.25 0.19
CA MET A 514 49.88 -5.17 0.51
C MET A 514 50.68 -4.53 -0.63
N LYS A 515 50.30 -4.82 -1.88
CA LYS A 515 50.89 -4.20 -3.08
C LYS A 515 50.56 -2.72 -3.21
N LEU A 516 49.34 -2.31 -2.86
CA LEU A 516 48.95 -0.90 -2.79
C LEU A 516 49.73 -0.15 -1.70
N MET A 517 49.82 -0.72 -0.49
CA MET A 517 50.59 -0.15 0.62
C MET A 517 52.06 0.07 0.27
N LYS A 518 52.75 -0.95 -0.28
CA LYS A 518 54.14 -0.82 -0.76
C LYS A 518 54.28 0.27 -1.82
N LYS A 519 53.31 0.40 -2.73
CA LYS A 519 53.29 1.44 -3.77
C LYS A 519 53.02 2.86 -3.22
N SER A 520 52.42 2.97 -2.03
CA SER A 520 52.25 4.21 -1.27
C SER A 520 53.38 4.48 -0.25
N GLY A 521 54.52 3.77 -0.35
CA GLY A 521 55.70 4.02 0.48
C GLY A 521 55.71 3.33 1.84
N PHE A 522 54.84 2.34 2.09
CA PHE A 522 54.84 1.56 3.32
C PHE A 522 56.11 0.71 3.47
N ILE A 523 56.81 0.87 4.59
CA ILE A 523 57.94 0.04 5.02
C ILE A 523 57.51 -0.75 6.25
N GLU A 524 57.68 -2.07 6.21
CA GLU A 524 57.27 -2.97 7.29
C GLU A 524 58.03 -2.68 8.59
N GLY A 525 57.29 -2.50 9.70
CA GLY A 525 57.84 -2.07 10.99
C GLY A 525 57.95 -0.55 11.19
N GLN A 526 57.62 0.27 10.19
CA GLN A 526 57.58 1.74 10.31
C GLN A 526 56.15 2.27 10.15
N GLY A 527 55.86 3.41 10.78
CA GLY A 527 54.54 4.03 10.74
C GLY A 527 54.31 4.90 9.51
N LEU A 528 53.13 4.84 8.89
CA LEU A 528 52.80 5.65 7.71
C LEU A 528 52.90 7.17 8.00
N GLY A 529 53.70 7.87 7.20
CA GLY A 529 53.88 9.32 7.22
C GLY A 529 55.20 9.72 6.54
N ILE A 530 55.30 10.95 6.03
CA ILE A 530 56.49 11.44 5.28
C ILE A 530 57.77 11.45 6.15
N HIS A 531 57.63 11.44 7.48
CA HIS A 531 58.73 11.35 8.45
C HIS A 531 58.58 10.14 9.39
N ASN A 532 57.93 9.06 8.94
CA ASN A 532 57.67 7.84 9.71
C ASN A 532 56.90 8.03 11.03
N GLN A 533 56.17 9.14 11.18
CA GLN A 533 55.51 9.51 12.44
C GLN A 533 54.21 8.74 12.76
N GLY A 534 53.80 7.80 11.91
CA GLY A 534 52.67 6.92 12.19
C GLY A 534 52.96 5.93 13.32
N ARG A 535 51.94 5.21 13.81
CA ARG A 535 52.17 4.08 14.72
C ARG A 535 52.74 2.87 13.97
N SER A 536 53.78 2.26 14.54
CA SER A 536 54.41 1.03 14.03
C SER A 536 53.79 -0.26 14.58
N THR A 537 52.95 -0.18 15.62
CA THR A 537 52.27 -1.32 16.25
C THR A 537 50.76 -1.22 16.14
N ALA A 538 50.11 -2.38 15.98
CA ALA A 538 48.65 -2.49 15.99
C ALA A 538 48.09 -2.09 17.36
N VAL A 539 46.92 -1.43 17.38
CA VAL A 539 46.29 -0.97 18.63
C VAL A 539 45.58 -2.15 19.30
N GLU A 540 46.11 -2.62 20.43
CA GLU A 540 45.42 -3.60 21.26
C GLU A 540 44.11 -3.03 21.80
N ILE A 541 43.02 -3.76 21.54
CA ILE A 541 41.67 -3.38 21.97
C ILE A 541 41.53 -3.75 23.45
N SER A 542 41.74 -2.76 24.32
CA SER A 542 41.43 -2.90 25.74
C SER A 542 39.94 -2.67 25.99
N LEU A 543 39.20 -3.74 26.21
CA LEU A 543 37.82 -3.69 26.72
C LEU A 543 37.86 -3.22 28.18
N ARG A 544 37.41 -1.98 28.43
CA ARG A 544 37.06 -1.48 29.76
C ARG A 544 35.66 -0.89 29.75
N ASP A 545 34.87 -1.31 30.73
CA ASP A 545 33.49 -0.90 30.88
C ASP A 545 33.31 0.58 31.25
N THR A 546 32.23 1.15 30.72
CA THR A 546 31.60 2.41 31.14
C THR A 546 32.42 3.72 31.06
N ARG A 547 32.26 4.43 29.94
CA ARG A 547 31.82 5.84 29.94
C ARG A 547 31.31 6.24 28.54
N LEU A 548 30.16 6.93 28.52
CA LEU A 548 29.49 7.38 27.29
C LEU A 548 30.13 8.67 26.76
N GLY A 549 30.45 8.69 25.47
CA GLY A 549 30.97 9.85 24.74
C GLY A 549 30.00 10.30 23.63
N LEU A 550 30.02 11.60 23.32
CA LEU A 550 29.06 12.26 22.41
C LEU A 550 29.17 11.73 20.97
N GLY A 551 28.07 11.17 20.45
CA GLY A 551 28.02 10.66 19.07
C GLY A 551 27.07 9.49 18.80
N HIS A 552 26.16 9.14 19.72
CA HIS A 552 25.16 8.09 19.46
C HIS A 552 23.81 8.71 19.08
N HIS A 553 23.32 8.37 17.88
CA HIS A 553 22.14 8.97 17.29
C HIS A 553 20.83 8.41 17.87
N ASN A 554 19.80 9.26 17.90
CA ASN A 554 18.47 8.94 18.38
C ASN A 554 17.86 7.72 17.68
N GLN A 555 17.93 6.57 18.34
CA GLN A 555 16.86 5.59 18.25
C GLN A 555 15.57 6.29 18.71
N LEU A 556 14.51 6.27 17.90
CA LEU A 556 13.17 6.45 18.44
C LEU A 556 12.96 5.33 19.48
N PRO A 557 12.44 5.64 20.68
CA PRO A 557 12.22 4.63 21.69
C PRO A 557 11.17 3.65 21.18
N ILE A 558 11.62 2.49 20.69
CA ILE A 558 10.97 1.26 21.14
C ILE A 558 11.11 1.33 22.65
N THR A 559 9.99 1.56 23.34
CA THR A 559 9.97 1.38 24.78
C THR A 559 10.44 -0.05 25.04
N SER A 560 11.66 -0.18 25.57
CA SER A 560 11.83 -1.07 26.70
C SER A 560 10.81 -0.59 27.72
N SER A 561 9.60 -1.16 27.66
CA SER A 561 8.73 -1.21 28.80
C SER A 561 9.53 -2.00 29.84
N SER A 562 10.27 -1.27 30.66
CA SER A 562 10.43 -1.62 32.05
C SER A 562 9.02 -1.76 32.58
N PHE A 563 8.44 -2.96 32.42
CA PHE A 563 7.20 -3.29 33.07
C PHE A 563 7.50 -3.19 34.56
N SER A 564 7.06 -2.08 35.15
CA SER A 564 6.79 -2.10 36.58
C SER A 564 5.87 -3.30 36.82
N PRO A 565 6.09 -4.11 37.87
CA PRO A 565 5.11 -5.11 38.29
C PRO A 565 3.72 -4.52 38.60
N LEU A 566 3.60 -3.18 38.63
CA LEU A 566 2.34 -2.44 38.78
C LEU A 566 1.74 -1.90 37.46
N ASP A 567 2.46 -1.92 36.34
CA ASP A 567 1.95 -1.54 35.00
C ASP A 567 1.28 -2.73 34.28
N ILE A 568 0.94 -3.78 35.02
CA ILE A 568 0.16 -4.92 34.53
C ILE A 568 -1.29 -4.44 34.36
N PRO A 569 -1.85 -4.41 33.13
CA PRO A 569 -3.29 -4.22 32.98
C PRO A 569 -3.97 -5.36 33.72
N LYS A 570 -4.86 -5.04 34.68
CA LYS A 570 -5.57 -6.08 35.42
C LYS A 570 -6.34 -6.92 34.40
N VAL A 571 -6.44 -8.22 34.65
CA VAL A 571 -6.96 -9.21 33.69
C VAL A 571 -8.44 -8.96 33.30
N PHE A 572 -9.08 -7.97 33.91
CA PHE A 572 -10.47 -7.54 33.72
C PHE A 572 -10.65 -6.07 33.27
N ASP A 573 -9.57 -5.31 33.01
CA ASP A 573 -9.66 -3.90 32.61
C ASP A 573 -9.82 -3.69 31.08
N GLU A 574 -9.84 -4.75 30.28
CA GLU A 574 -10.27 -4.64 28.87
C GLU A 574 -11.80 -4.50 28.79
N PRO A 575 -12.35 -3.52 28.04
CA PRO A 575 -13.80 -3.35 27.91
C PRO A 575 -14.45 -4.60 27.31
N LEU A 576 -15.45 -5.10 28.04
CA LEU A 576 -16.00 -6.45 27.94
C LEU A 576 -17.04 -6.57 26.82
N PHE A 577 -16.61 -6.18 25.62
CA PHE A 577 -17.32 -5.50 24.53
C PHE A 577 -17.15 -3.98 24.56
N SER A 578 -16.90 -3.45 23.36
CA SER A 578 -17.25 -2.09 23.00
C SER A 578 -18.24 -2.18 21.82
N ASP A 579 -19.20 -1.26 21.72
CA ASP A 579 -20.22 -1.32 20.65
C ASP A 579 -19.65 -1.20 19.23
N TYR A 580 -18.37 -0.84 19.09
CA TYR A 580 -17.61 -0.89 17.83
C TYR A 580 -17.49 -2.30 17.20
N ASP A 581 -17.70 -3.38 17.98
CA ASP A 581 -17.51 -4.76 17.50
C ASP A 581 -18.72 -5.34 16.74
N LYS A 582 -19.85 -4.64 16.69
CA LYS A 582 -21.05 -5.10 15.97
C LYS A 582 -21.12 -4.50 14.57
N SER A 583 -20.82 -5.29 13.54
CA SER A 583 -21.22 -4.91 12.18
C SER A 583 -22.74 -5.10 12.02
N GLN A 584 -23.47 -4.00 11.82
CA GLN A 584 -24.86 -4.06 11.36
C GLN A 584 -24.84 -4.21 9.84
N SER A 585 -25.49 -5.24 9.29
CA SER A 585 -25.65 -5.35 7.85
C SER A 585 -26.86 -4.50 7.42
N ARG A 586 -26.58 -3.36 6.77
CA ARG A 586 -27.61 -2.64 6.00
C ARG A 586 -27.88 -3.40 4.70
N ASN A 587 -29.01 -3.12 4.06
CA ASN A 587 -29.43 -3.81 2.83
C ASN A 587 -28.53 -3.45 1.64
N LEU A 588 -27.38 -4.10 1.57
CA LEU A 588 -26.42 -3.97 0.47
C LEU A 588 -26.95 -4.67 -0.79
N SER A 589 -26.66 -4.07 -1.94
CA SER A 589 -26.90 -4.70 -3.24
C SER A 589 -26.12 -6.02 -3.36
N PHE A 590 -26.73 -7.01 -4.02
CA PHE A 590 -26.19 -8.36 -4.08
C PHE A 590 -24.74 -8.43 -4.60
N PRO A 591 -23.92 -9.37 -4.07
CA PRO A 591 -22.52 -9.49 -4.45
C PRO A 591 -22.37 -9.77 -5.94
N LEU A 592 -21.47 -9.02 -6.60
CA LEU A 592 -20.93 -9.37 -7.91
C LEU A 592 -20.04 -10.62 -7.77
N LEU A 593 -20.66 -11.79 -7.95
CA LEU A 593 -19.98 -13.08 -8.08
C LEU A 593 -19.04 -13.02 -9.30
N TYR A 594 -17.85 -13.62 -9.18
CA TYR A 594 -16.73 -13.40 -10.10
C TYR A 594 -16.15 -14.73 -10.61
N GLU A 595 -15.50 -14.70 -11.78
CA GLU A 595 -14.82 -15.87 -12.35
C GLU A 595 -13.59 -16.27 -11.51
N LYS A 596 -13.49 -17.55 -11.18
CA LYS A 596 -12.57 -18.10 -10.17
C LYS A 596 -11.11 -17.75 -10.50
N LYS A 597 -10.32 -17.33 -9.49
CA LYS A 597 -8.85 -17.24 -9.59
C LYS A 597 -8.18 -18.33 -8.76
N THR A 598 -7.39 -19.16 -9.43
CA THR A 598 -6.70 -20.32 -8.84
C THR A 598 -5.17 -20.19 -8.93
N THR A 599 -4.47 -20.99 -8.12
CA THR A 599 -3.00 -21.11 -8.10
C THR A 599 -2.56 -22.52 -7.76
N ILE A 600 -1.35 -22.91 -8.15
CA ILE A 600 -0.85 -24.29 -8.02
C ILE A 600 0.03 -24.48 -6.76
N ALA A 601 0.38 -23.41 -6.03
CA ALA A 601 1.37 -23.47 -4.94
C ALA A 601 0.85 -22.97 -3.57
N PRO A 602 0.96 -23.76 -2.48
CA PRO A 602 0.67 -23.33 -1.11
C PRO A 602 1.86 -22.58 -0.50
N GLY A 603 2.19 -21.41 -1.05
CA GLY A 603 3.30 -20.59 -0.55
C GLY A 603 2.88 -19.65 0.59
N LEU A 604 3.81 -19.34 1.52
CA LEU A 604 3.64 -18.36 2.61
C LEU A 604 3.13 -16.97 2.12
N LYS A 605 3.51 -16.59 0.89
CA LYS A 605 2.99 -15.39 0.18
C LYS A 605 1.48 -15.41 -0.12
N SER A 606 0.81 -16.55 0.02
CA SER A 606 -0.64 -16.66 -0.11
C SER A 606 -1.39 -16.34 1.20
N ILE A 607 -0.76 -16.47 2.39
CA ILE A 607 -1.35 -16.06 3.68
C ILE A 607 -1.66 -14.56 3.63
N LEU A 608 -0.62 -13.76 3.41
CA LEU A 608 -0.70 -12.31 3.29
C LEU A 608 -1.20 -11.85 1.91
N SER A 609 -1.79 -12.75 1.10
CA SER A 609 -2.50 -12.34 -0.10
C SER A 609 -3.87 -11.73 0.26
N SER A 610 -3.78 -10.50 0.76
CA SER A 610 -4.46 -9.33 0.20
C SER A 610 -5.87 -9.00 0.68
N LEU A 611 -6.02 -8.93 2.00
CA LEU A 611 -6.83 -7.89 2.64
C LEU A 611 -6.41 -6.48 2.17
N TYR A 612 -7.39 -5.58 2.07
CA TYR A 612 -7.34 -4.32 1.30
C TYR A 612 -6.70 -3.15 2.05
N ILE A 613 -5.56 -3.41 2.68
CA ILE A 613 -4.98 -2.58 3.73
C ILE A 613 -3.60 -2.08 3.27
N LYS A 614 -3.07 -1.03 3.88
CA LYS A 614 -1.65 -0.68 3.74
C LYS A 614 -0.84 -1.91 4.11
N PHE A 615 -0.20 -2.53 3.12
CA PHE A 615 0.43 -3.85 3.25
C PHE A 615 1.45 -3.86 4.39
N ASP A 616 2.20 -2.75 4.50
CA ASP A 616 3.31 -2.55 5.41
C ASP A 616 2.90 -2.68 6.89
N ASP A 617 1.76 -2.12 7.31
CA ASP A 617 1.35 -2.06 8.73
C ASP A 617 0.90 -3.44 9.26
N LEU A 618 0.11 -4.20 8.49
CA LEU A 618 -0.34 -5.55 8.88
C LEU A 618 0.71 -6.63 8.62
N GLU A 619 1.50 -6.53 7.55
CA GLU A 619 2.62 -7.45 7.33
C GLU A 619 3.67 -7.30 8.43
N LEU A 620 3.95 -6.07 8.89
CA LEU A 620 4.83 -5.84 10.03
C LEU A 620 4.27 -6.47 11.31
N LEU A 621 3.00 -6.22 11.65
CA LEU A 621 2.37 -6.84 12.82
C LEU A 621 2.39 -8.37 12.74
N TYR A 622 2.12 -8.96 11.57
CA TYR A 622 2.23 -10.40 11.36
C TYR A 622 3.66 -10.90 11.56
N LYS A 623 4.67 -10.26 10.94
CA LYS A 623 6.09 -10.61 11.11
C LYS A 623 6.52 -10.51 12.57
N THR A 624 6.16 -9.43 13.26
CA THR A 624 6.43 -9.25 14.69
C THR A 624 5.77 -10.33 15.54
N ARG A 625 4.52 -10.72 15.26
CA ARG A 625 3.86 -11.86 15.90
C ARG A 625 4.66 -13.14 15.72
N GLU A 626 5.02 -13.46 14.47
CA GLU A 626 5.80 -14.66 14.14
C GLU A 626 7.17 -14.66 14.84
N GLU A 627 7.87 -13.52 14.93
CA GLU A 627 9.13 -13.40 15.66
C GLU A 627 8.97 -13.74 17.15
N TYR A 628 7.91 -13.26 17.83
CA TYR A 628 7.64 -13.63 19.22
C TYR A 628 7.20 -15.09 19.36
N PHE A 629 6.35 -15.60 18.46
CA PHE A 629 5.94 -17.00 18.45
C PHE A 629 7.14 -17.94 18.28
N ASN A 630 8.04 -17.67 17.32
CA ASN A 630 9.28 -18.43 17.11
C ASN A 630 10.17 -18.44 18.36
N LYS A 631 10.30 -17.31 19.08
CA LYS A 631 11.09 -17.21 20.32
C LYS A 631 10.50 -18.04 21.47
N ILE A 632 9.18 -18.26 21.46
CA ILE A 632 8.44 -19.02 22.46
C ILE A 632 8.42 -20.52 22.13
N GLU A 633 8.14 -20.89 20.88
CA GLU A 633 8.07 -22.28 20.42
C GLU A 633 9.41 -23.01 20.58
N ASN A 634 10.53 -22.31 20.38
CA ASN A 634 11.88 -22.84 20.59
C ASN A 634 12.28 -22.96 22.08
N ASN A 635 11.39 -22.65 23.03
CA ASN A 635 11.69 -22.70 24.46
C ASN A 635 10.86 -23.79 25.17
N GLU A 636 11.52 -24.88 25.57
CA GLU A 636 10.87 -26.03 26.21
C GLU A 636 10.06 -25.68 27.47
N LYS A 637 10.38 -24.56 28.14
CA LYS A 637 9.63 -24.06 29.31
C LYS A 637 8.21 -23.56 28.98
N PHE A 638 7.87 -23.35 27.71
CA PHE A 638 6.59 -22.81 27.25
C PHE A 638 5.37 -23.54 27.85
N LYS A 639 5.41 -24.88 27.91
CA LYS A 639 4.28 -25.70 28.40
C LYS A 639 3.98 -25.53 29.90
N ASN A 640 4.90 -24.97 30.68
CA ASN A 640 4.84 -24.95 32.14
C ASN A 640 4.46 -23.58 32.73
N ILE A 641 4.17 -22.57 31.91
CA ILE A 641 3.92 -21.19 32.35
C ILE A 641 2.47 -20.80 32.06
N LYS A 642 1.65 -20.83 33.10
CA LYS A 642 0.20 -20.60 33.06
C LYS A 642 -0.12 -19.22 33.63
N ILE A 643 -0.20 -18.21 32.75
CA ILE A 643 -0.27 -16.78 33.11
C ILE A 643 -1.58 -16.10 32.69
N PHE A 644 -2.44 -16.80 31.96
CA PHE A 644 -3.75 -16.32 31.52
C PHE A 644 -4.86 -17.18 32.10
N LEU A 645 -6.07 -16.63 32.17
CA LEU A 645 -7.25 -17.34 32.67
C LEU A 645 -7.59 -18.58 31.83
N SER A 646 -7.31 -18.56 30.52
CA SER A 646 -7.35 -19.74 29.63
C SER A 646 -6.56 -20.92 30.17
N ASP A 647 -5.37 -20.64 30.70
CA ASP A 647 -4.40 -21.63 31.14
C ASP A 647 -4.85 -22.30 32.46
N GLN A 648 -5.71 -21.59 33.22
CA GLN A 648 -6.39 -22.06 34.43
C GLN A 648 -7.65 -22.88 34.09
N LEU A 649 -8.38 -22.57 33.01
CA LEU A 649 -9.47 -23.44 32.52
C LEU A 649 -8.96 -24.83 32.10
N GLU A 650 -7.72 -24.91 31.59
CA GLU A 650 -7.05 -26.19 31.34
C GLU A 650 -6.65 -26.92 32.64
N LEU A 651 -6.31 -26.20 33.72
CA LEU A 651 -6.06 -26.82 35.03
C LEU A 651 -7.35 -27.42 35.62
N LEU A 652 -8.47 -26.70 35.55
CA LEU A 652 -9.79 -27.18 36.00
C LEU A 652 -10.24 -28.45 35.25
N ASN A 653 -9.87 -28.59 33.97
CA ASN A 653 -10.07 -29.84 33.20
C ASN A 653 -9.21 -31.01 33.72
N SER A 654 -8.04 -30.73 34.33
CA SER A 654 -7.06 -31.73 34.76
C SER A 654 -7.14 -32.15 36.23
N GLU A 655 -7.72 -31.34 37.12
CA GLU A 655 -7.83 -31.68 38.55
C GLU A 655 -9.06 -32.55 38.85
N GLU A 656 -8.84 -33.71 39.49
CA GLU A 656 -9.92 -34.61 39.94
C GLU A 656 -10.84 -33.96 40.99
N ILE A 657 -10.34 -32.99 41.76
CA ILE A 657 -11.05 -32.37 42.88
C ILE A 657 -12.29 -31.57 42.40
N TYR A 658 -12.20 -30.90 41.25
CA TYR A 658 -13.34 -30.19 40.66
C TYR A 658 -14.36 -31.14 40.04
N ARG A 659 -13.91 -32.23 39.38
CA ARG A 659 -14.80 -33.28 38.84
C ARG A 659 -15.66 -33.92 39.95
N ASN A 660 -15.07 -34.15 41.11
CA ASN A 660 -15.71 -34.84 42.23
C ASN A 660 -16.62 -33.93 43.09
N THR A 661 -16.52 -32.60 42.98
CA THR A 661 -17.34 -31.67 43.79
C THR A 661 -18.43 -30.95 42.99
N HIS A 662 -18.21 -30.69 41.69
CA HIS A 662 -19.12 -29.89 40.86
C HIS A 662 -19.29 -30.46 39.43
N GLY A 663 -19.22 -31.79 39.29
CA GLY A 663 -19.19 -32.54 38.02
C GLY A 663 -20.44 -32.39 37.13
N ILE A 664 -20.59 -31.23 36.46
CA ILE A 664 -21.71 -30.91 35.56
C ILE A 664 -21.32 -31.14 34.09
N PHE A 665 -20.07 -30.94 33.70
CA PHE A 665 -19.60 -31.04 32.32
C PHE A 665 -18.47 -32.06 32.18
N ILE A 666 -18.29 -32.63 30.98
CA ILE A 666 -17.11 -33.45 30.64
C ILE A 666 -16.08 -32.60 29.89
N ASN A 667 -16.53 -31.60 29.11
CA ASN A 667 -15.66 -30.73 28.30
C ASN A 667 -15.80 -29.24 28.70
N TYR A 668 -15.34 -28.91 29.92
CA TYR A 668 -15.49 -27.58 30.52
C TYR A 668 -14.96 -26.44 29.64
N GLN A 669 -13.78 -26.61 29.03
CA GLN A 669 -13.13 -25.56 28.25
C GLN A 669 -14.01 -25.06 27.09
N THR A 670 -14.70 -25.96 26.39
CA THR A 670 -15.62 -25.56 25.30
C THR A 670 -17.00 -25.16 25.80
N ALA A 671 -17.52 -25.80 26.86
CA ALA A 671 -18.76 -25.36 27.52
C ALA A 671 -18.67 -23.88 27.97
N PHE A 672 -17.54 -23.48 28.58
CA PHE A 672 -17.31 -22.09 28.99
C PHE A 672 -17.07 -21.13 27.82
N GLN A 673 -16.51 -21.59 26.70
CA GLN A 673 -16.44 -20.78 25.48
C GLN A 673 -17.83 -20.42 24.97
N LEU A 674 -18.78 -21.37 24.93
CA LEU A 674 -20.16 -21.06 24.55
C LEU A 674 -20.89 -20.23 25.62
N ALA A 675 -20.69 -20.50 26.91
CA ALA A 675 -21.28 -19.69 27.99
C ALA A 675 -20.87 -18.20 27.91
N SER A 676 -19.60 -17.94 27.59
CA SER A 676 -19.08 -16.58 27.33
C SER A 676 -19.80 -15.95 26.13
N LEU A 677 -19.86 -16.64 24.99
CA LEU A 677 -20.51 -16.16 23.77
C LEU A 677 -22.03 -15.96 23.95
N ASP A 678 -22.72 -16.81 24.71
CA ASP A 678 -24.16 -16.67 24.97
C ASP A 678 -24.46 -15.45 25.85
N LYS A 679 -23.66 -15.22 26.89
CA LYS A 679 -23.77 -14.01 27.73
C LYS A 679 -23.59 -12.71 26.94
N ILE A 680 -22.75 -12.75 25.90
CA ILE A 680 -22.44 -11.64 25.00
C ILE A 680 -23.53 -11.41 23.94
N PHE A 681 -23.87 -12.46 23.17
CA PHE A 681 -24.66 -12.38 21.96
C PHE A 681 -26.13 -12.80 22.15
N ASN A 682 -26.45 -13.35 23.32
CA ASN A 682 -27.78 -13.86 23.70
C ASN A 682 -28.29 -14.96 22.74
N LEU A 683 -27.39 -15.87 22.35
CA LEU A 683 -27.58 -16.92 21.35
C LEU A 683 -28.73 -17.89 21.68
N THR A 684 -28.97 -18.14 22.97
CA THR A 684 -30.02 -19.05 23.46
C THR A 684 -31.39 -18.39 23.60
N SER A 685 -31.52 -17.07 23.38
CA SER A 685 -32.78 -16.32 23.46
C SER A 685 -33.51 -16.18 22.12
N ILE A 686 -33.33 -17.12 21.20
CA ILE A 686 -34.11 -17.16 19.97
C ILE A 686 -35.57 -17.34 20.38
N LYS A 687 -36.47 -16.48 19.89
CA LYS A 687 -37.91 -16.69 20.03
C LYS A 687 -38.29 -17.89 19.17
N VAL A 688 -38.60 -18.99 19.82
CA VAL A 688 -39.10 -20.22 19.22
C VAL A 688 -40.61 -20.26 19.49
N ASP A 689 -41.42 -20.63 18.50
CA ASP A 689 -42.87 -20.74 18.68
C ASP A 689 -43.20 -21.85 19.69
N ASP A 690 -44.28 -21.70 20.47
CA ASP A 690 -44.61 -22.55 21.64
C ASP A 690 -44.67 -24.07 21.37
N SER A 691 -44.77 -24.48 20.10
CA SER A 691 -44.80 -25.89 19.66
C SER A 691 -43.42 -26.45 19.23
N THR A 692 -42.36 -25.65 19.29
CA THR A 692 -41.03 -26.01 18.76
C THR A 692 -39.93 -25.90 19.81
N ARG A 693 -38.96 -26.82 19.77
CA ARG A 693 -37.78 -26.83 20.65
C ARG A 693 -36.61 -26.08 20.03
N LEU A 694 -35.75 -25.49 20.87
CA LEU A 694 -34.45 -25.02 20.42
C LEU A 694 -33.69 -26.21 19.81
N SER A 695 -33.07 -26.00 18.65
CA SER A 695 -32.41 -27.09 17.92
C SER A 695 -31.07 -26.66 17.35
N PHE A 696 -30.11 -27.58 17.33
CA PHE A 696 -28.75 -27.28 16.92
C PHE A 696 -28.07 -28.40 16.12
N ILE A 697 -27.06 -28.02 15.34
CA ILE A 697 -26.10 -28.92 14.69
C ILE A 697 -24.69 -28.57 15.19
N ILE A 698 -23.88 -29.57 15.50
CA ILE A 698 -22.42 -29.45 15.66
C ILE A 698 -21.74 -30.33 14.61
N GLU A 699 -20.88 -29.75 13.77
CA GLU A 699 -20.24 -30.47 12.66
C GLU A 699 -19.10 -31.44 13.05
N ASN A 700 -18.65 -31.41 14.31
CA ASN A 700 -17.56 -32.25 14.80
C ASN A 700 -17.59 -32.45 16.33
N THR A 701 -16.74 -33.35 16.83
CA THR A 701 -16.66 -33.71 18.25
C THR A 701 -15.87 -32.74 19.12
N THR A 702 -15.11 -31.79 18.54
CA THR A 702 -14.26 -30.88 19.33
C THR A 702 -15.06 -29.89 20.17
N LEU A 703 -16.31 -29.58 19.77
CA LEU A 703 -17.22 -28.69 20.49
C LEU A 703 -18.29 -29.44 21.31
N THR A 704 -18.06 -30.68 21.75
CA THR A 704 -19.06 -31.42 22.56
C THR A 704 -19.51 -30.67 23.82
N GLY A 705 -18.66 -29.88 24.47
CA GLY A 705 -19.05 -29.03 25.60
C GLY A 705 -20.06 -27.94 25.25
N PHE A 706 -20.19 -27.54 23.98
CA PHE A 706 -21.26 -26.64 23.54
C PHE A 706 -22.63 -27.32 23.67
N ALA A 707 -22.70 -28.61 23.32
CA ALA A 707 -23.92 -29.40 23.48
C ALA A 707 -24.27 -29.57 24.97
N GLU A 708 -23.28 -29.81 25.82
CA GLU A 708 -23.46 -29.91 27.27
C GLU A 708 -23.97 -28.59 27.88
N TYR A 709 -23.38 -27.45 27.50
CA TYR A 709 -23.85 -26.13 27.93
C TYR A 709 -25.29 -25.86 27.51
N LEU A 710 -25.66 -26.17 26.26
CA LEU A 710 -27.02 -25.98 25.76
C LEU A 710 -28.02 -26.88 26.49
N ALA A 711 -27.69 -28.16 26.70
CA ALA A 711 -28.52 -29.10 27.44
C ALA A 711 -28.77 -28.61 28.88
N TRP A 712 -27.72 -28.16 29.56
CA TRP A 712 -27.79 -27.59 30.90
C TRP A 712 -28.59 -26.27 30.96
N GLN A 713 -28.45 -25.39 29.96
CA GLN A 713 -29.13 -24.08 29.90
C GLN A 713 -30.62 -24.19 29.51
N GLN A 714 -31.00 -25.22 28.75
CA GLN A 714 -32.38 -25.48 28.30
C GLN A 714 -33.07 -26.61 29.08
N GLN A 715 -32.43 -27.16 30.14
CA GLN A 715 -32.97 -28.25 30.95
C GLN A 715 -33.37 -29.49 30.12
N ASP A 716 -32.50 -29.89 29.19
CA ASP A 716 -32.71 -30.96 28.19
C ASP A 716 -33.89 -30.77 27.20
N ASP A 717 -34.64 -29.66 27.25
CA ASP A 717 -35.78 -29.36 26.36
C ASP A 717 -35.33 -28.82 24.97
N LEU A 718 -34.41 -29.55 24.33
CA LEU A 718 -33.79 -29.21 23.05
C LEU A 718 -33.70 -30.41 22.11
N ASN A 719 -33.44 -30.16 20.82
CA ASN A 719 -33.17 -31.19 19.82
C ASN A 719 -31.78 -30.96 19.18
N GLY A 720 -30.77 -31.72 19.60
CA GLY A 720 -29.40 -31.58 19.11
C GLY A 720 -29.00 -32.66 18.09
N PHE A 721 -28.16 -32.29 17.13
CA PHE A 721 -27.51 -33.22 16.22
C PHE A 721 -26.00 -33.01 16.24
N ILE A 722 -25.23 -34.09 16.32
CA ILE A 722 -23.77 -34.05 16.27
C ILE A 722 -23.31 -34.92 15.11
N ILE A 723 -22.46 -34.36 14.26
CA ILE A 723 -21.89 -35.05 13.12
C ILE A 723 -20.59 -35.70 13.58
N SER A 724 -20.62 -37.03 13.68
CA SER A 724 -19.52 -37.83 14.24
C SER A 724 -19.66 -39.30 13.86
N ASN A 725 -18.52 -39.96 13.61
CA ASN A 725 -18.44 -41.42 13.55
C ASN A 725 -18.33 -42.04 14.95
N GLU A 726 -17.85 -41.28 15.94
CA GLU A 726 -17.69 -41.70 17.32
C GLU A 726 -18.90 -41.31 18.17
N LYS A 727 -19.41 -42.24 19.00
CA LYS A 727 -20.49 -41.97 19.94
C LYS A 727 -19.95 -41.31 21.20
N TYR A 728 -20.13 -40.00 21.31
CA TYR A 728 -19.91 -39.28 22.57
C TYR A 728 -21.08 -39.55 23.53
N LEU A 729 -20.77 -39.96 24.76
CA LEU A 729 -21.74 -40.18 25.82
C LEU A 729 -21.90 -38.88 26.63
N PHE A 730 -23.13 -38.34 26.69
CA PHE A 730 -23.41 -37.12 27.44
C PHE A 730 -23.73 -37.42 28.91
N PRO A 731 -23.40 -36.51 29.85
CA PRO A 731 -23.75 -36.66 31.26
C PRO A 731 -25.24 -36.40 31.55
N PHE A 732 -25.99 -35.87 30.56
CA PHE A 732 -27.41 -35.54 30.65
C PHE A 732 -28.26 -36.46 29.77
N ASN A 733 -29.53 -36.66 30.14
CA ASN A 733 -30.49 -37.51 29.40
C ASN A 733 -31.07 -36.75 28.19
N SER A 734 -30.17 -36.32 27.33
CA SER A 734 -30.42 -35.33 26.29
C SER A 734 -30.98 -35.96 25.01
N SER A 735 -31.85 -35.23 24.32
CA SER A 735 -32.41 -35.65 23.01
C SER A 735 -31.42 -35.51 21.85
N ILE A 736 -30.11 -35.62 22.12
CA ILE A 736 -29.01 -35.35 21.18
C ILE A 736 -28.71 -36.61 20.37
N GLN A 737 -28.77 -36.50 19.04
CA GLN A 737 -28.53 -37.61 18.13
C GLN A 737 -27.19 -37.49 17.40
N HIS A 738 -26.40 -38.56 17.42
CA HIS A 738 -25.23 -38.70 16.54
C HIS A 738 -25.67 -39.07 15.13
N LYS A 739 -25.08 -38.42 14.12
CA LYS A 739 -25.35 -38.64 12.68
C LYS A 739 -24.02 -38.74 11.92
N LEU A 740 -23.97 -39.59 10.89
CA LEU A 740 -22.78 -39.78 10.06
C LEU A 740 -22.59 -38.68 9.00
N ASN A 741 -23.69 -38.10 8.51
CA ASN A 741 -23.66 -37.02 7.52
C ASN A 741 -24.80 -36.02 7.78
N ILE A 742 -24.54 -34.74 7.52
CA ILE A 742 -25.48 -33.62 7.64
C ILE A 742 -26.75 -33.79 6.79
N ASP A 743 -26.64 -34.46 5.65
CA ASP A 743 -27.77 -34.67 4.74
C ASP A 743 -28.85 -35.55 5.37
N SER A 744 -28.48 -36.42 6.31
CA SER A 744 -29.41 -37.28 7.07
C SER A 744 -30.26 -36.53 8.11
N ILE A 745 -30.04 -35.22 8.30
CA ILE A 745 -30.82 -34.37 9.20
C ILE A 745 -31.97 -33.74 8.40
N PRO A 746 -33.24 -34.17 8.59
CA PRO A 746 -34.34 -33.76 7.72
C PRO A 746 -34.85 -32.34 7.99
N SER A 747 -34.67 -31.86 9.22
CA SER A 747 -35.15 -30.55 9.68
C SER A 747 -34.05 -29.49 9.62
N LYS A 748 -34.49 -28.23 9.50
CA LYS A 748 -33.65 -27.06 9.76
C LYS A 748 -33.53 -26.80 11.26
N VAL A 749 -32.47 -26.09 11.64
CA VAL A 749 -32.11 -25.83 13.04
C VAL A 749 -31.95 -24.34 13.35
N HIS A 750 -31.95 -24.00 14.64
CA HIS A 750 -31.81 -22.64 15.13
C HIS A 750 -30.35 -22.22 15.29
N LEU A 751 -29.48 -23.14 15.73
CA LEU A 751 -28.07 -22.90 15.97
C LEU A 751 -27.20 -23.86 15.14
N PHE A 752 -26.11 -23.35 14.57
CA PHE A 752 -25.17 -24.13 13.79
C PHE A 752 -23.74 -23.87 14.26
N PHE A 753 -23.05 -24.93 14.69
CA PHE A 753 -21.72 -24.87 15.25
C PHE A 753 -20.72 -25.63 14.39
N SER A 754 -19.58 -25.00 14.12
CA SER A 754 -18.46 -25.63 13.43
C SER A 754 -17.13 -25.22 14.07
N ASP A 755 -16.15 -26.12 14.01
CA ASP A 755 -14.79 -25.86 14.50
C ASP A 755 -13.75 -26.15 13.41
N LEU A 756 -13.10 -25.08 12.97
CA LEU A 756 -12.04 -25.05 11.97
C LEU A 756 -10.69 -24.71 12.61
N SER A 757 -10.56 -24.81 13.94
CA SER A 757 -9.30 -24.58 14.65
C SER A 757 -8.32 -25.75 14.59
N ASN A 758 -8.80 -26.94 14.24
CA ASN A 758 -7.98 -28.14 14.09
C ASN A 758 -8.09 -28.72 12.67
N LEU A 759 -7.12 -29.54 12.29
CA LEU A 759 -7.15 -30.34 11.07
C LEU A 759 -7.85 -31.68 11.35
N LEU A 760 -8.61 -32.18 10.37
CA LEU A 760 -9.26 -33.50 10.43
C LEU A 760 -8.31 -34.66 10.08
N SER A 761 -7.05 -34.39 9.77
CA SER A 761 -6.04 -35.37 9.38
C SER A 761 -4.82 -35.33 10.30
N ASP A 762 -4.26 -36.52 10.63
CA ASP A 762 -3.07 -36.70 11.48
C ASP A 762 -1.74 -36.15 10.87
N GLN A 763 -1.82 -35.35 9.81
CA GLN A 763 -0.63 -34.76 9.22
C GLN A 763 -0.05 -33.72 10.17
N LYS A 764 1.23 -33.89 10.55
CA LYS A 764 2.02 -32.90 11.31
C LYS A 764 2.26 -31.64 10.47
N ILE A 765 1.23 -30.82 10.37
CA ILE A 765 1.21 -29.55 9.68
C ILE A 765 1.53 -28.43 10.67
N ASN A 766 2.30 -27.44 10.23
CA ASN A 766 2.59 -26.26 11.04
C ASN A 766 1.29 -25.45 11.24
N GLN A 767 0.91 -25.26 12.51
CA GLN A 767 -0.35 -24.62 12.93
C GLN A 767 -0.57 -23.21 12.32
N ARG A 768 0.51 -22.50 11.96
CA ARG A 768 0.47 -21.18 11.31
C ARG A 768 -0.27 -21.14 9.98
N TYR A 769 -0.51 -22.30 9.36
CA TYR A 769 -1.18 -22.41 8.06
C TYR A 769 -2.62 -22.95 8.16
N LEU A 770 -3.17 -23.13 9.36
CA LEU A 770 -4.51 -23.71 9.57
C LEU A 770 -5.60 -22.99 8.76
N GLU A 771 -5.53 -21.66 8.63
CA GLU A 771 -6.44 -20.88 7.76
C GLU A 771 -6.41 -21.36 6.30
N ILE A 772 -5.23 -21.70 5.76
CA ILE A 772 -5.08 -22.16 4.38
C ILE A 772 -5.54 -23.61 4.21
N TYR A 773 -5.18 -24.49 5.14
CA TYR A 773 -5.52 -25.90 5.03
C TYR A 773 -7.02 -26.15 5.25
N ASN A 774 -7.66 -25.42 6.16
CA ASN A 774 -9.10 -25.56 6.45
C ASN A 774 -10.01 -24.78 5.50
N LYS A 775 -9.51 -24.18 4.41
CA LYS A 775 -10.32 -23.48 3.38
C LYS A 775 -11.50 -24.32 2.86
N LYS A 776 -11.25 -25.58 2.48
CA LYS A 776 -12.29 -26.48 1.95
C LYS A 776 -13.35 -26.76 3.02
N GLN A 777 -12.93 -26.99 4.26
CA GLN A 777 -13.84 -27.19 5.38
C GLN A 777 -14.66 -25.92 5.69
N MET A 778 -14.05 -24.74 5.68
CA MET A 778 -14.77 -23.46 5.86
C MET A 778 -15.87 -23.27 4.80
N LEU A 779 -15.57 -23.61 3.54
CA LEU A 779 -16.53 -23.56 2.44
C LEU A 779 -17.70 -24.53 2.67
N ILE A 780 -17.42 -25.77 3.09
CA ILE A 780 -18.42 -26.78 3.47
C ILE A 780 -19.31 -26.24 4.61
N SER A 781 -18.71 -25.75 5.69
CA SER A 781 -19.44 -25.24 6.86
C SER A 781 -20.32 -24.03 6.54
N CYS A 782 -19.86 -23.09 5.71
CA CYS A 782 -20.67 -21.96 5.25
C CYS A 782 -21.87 -22.42 4.40
N ARG A 783 -21.64 -23.34 3.45
CA ARG A 783 -22.69 -23.94 2.60
C ARG A 783 -23.72 -24.70 3.44
N ASN A 784 -23.24 -25.49 4.39
CA ASN A 784 -24.05 -26.28 5.30
C ASN A 784 -24.92 -25.40 6.23
N ALA A 785 -24.33 -24.36 6.83
CA ALA A 785 -25.06 -23.42 7.69
C ALA A 785 -26.17 -22.69 6.93
N LEU A 786 -25.91 -22.17 5.72
CA LEU A 786 -26.91 -21.51 4.89
C LEU A 786 -28.07 -22.45 4.47
N ASN A 787 -27.78 -23.74 4.27
CA ASN A 787 -28.79 -24.73 3.89
C ASN A 787 -29.62 -25.24 5.09
N LYS A 788 -29.00 -25.44 6.25
CA LYS A 788 -29.64 -26.08 7.42
C LYS A 788 -30.18 -25.12 8.47
N LEU A 789 -29.91 -23.81 8.41
CA LEU A 789 -30.48 -22.85 9.36
C LEU A 789 -31.91 -22.41 9.01
N ASN A 790 -32.70 -22.19 10.05
CA ASN A 790 -33.98 -21.48 10.03
C ASN A 790 -33.79 -19.98 9.75
N GLU A 791 -34.86 -19.29 9.35
CA GLU A 791 -34.89 -17.82 9.42
C GLU A 791 -34.57 -17.36 10.85
N ASN A 792 -33.80 -16.27 10.97
CA ASN A 792 -33.25 -15.78 12.24
C ASN A 792 -32.26 -16.73 12.95
N GLY A 793 -31.96 -17.91 12.41
CA GLY A 793 -30.95 -18.84 12.94
C GLY A 793 -29.55 -18.23 13.03
N HIS A 794 -28.66 -18.83 13.82
CA HIS A 794 -27.32 -18.31 14.09
C HIS A 794 -26.24 -19.33 13.70
N PHE A 795 -25.17 -18.83 13.06
CA PHE A 795 -23.99 -19.62 12.73
C PHE A 795 -22.80 -19.16 13.58
N ILE A 796 -22.18 -20.09 14.29
CA ILE A 796 -21.02 -19.85 15.15
C ILE A 796 -19.89 -20.78 14.70
N CYS A 797 -18.80 -20.20 14.23
CA CYS A 797 -17.66 -20.94 13.71
C CYS A 797 -16.39 -20.57 14.48
N LYS A 798 -15.77 -21.55 15.13
CA LYS A 798 -14.42 -21.40 15.69
C LYS A 798 -13.41 -21.53 14.56
N LEU A 799 -12.41 -20.65 14.50
CA LEU A 799 -11.40 -20.62 13.44
C LEU A 799 -10.11 -19.94 13.93
N THR A 800 -9.04 -20.01 13.12
CA THR A 800 -7.74 -19.39 13.42
C THR A 800 -7.63 -17.98 12.83
N ASP A 801 -6.56 -17.67 12.09
CA ASP A 801 -6.40 -16.41 11.36
C ASP A 801 -7.51 -16.17 10.31
N THR A 802 -7.75 -14.88 10.01
CA THR A 802 -8.72 -14.39 9.01
C THR A 802 -8.03 -13.42 8.04
N LEU A 803 -6.82 -13.77 7.61
CA LEU A 803 -5.89 -12.89 6.90
C LEU A 803 -5.99 -13.03 5.38
N THR A 804 -6.49 -14.16 4.88
CA THR A 804 -6.56 -14.45 3.45
C THR A 804 -7.77 -13.81 2.78
N ARG A 805 -7.64 -13.48 1.49
CA ARG A 805 -8.79 -13.10 0.64
C ARG A 805 -9.90 -14.14 0.63
N PHE A 806 -9.55 -15.43 0.67
CA PHE A 806 -10.52 -16.53 0.61
C PHE A 806 -11.46 -16.49 1.82
N THR A 807 -10.90 -16.52 3.03
CA THR A 807 -11.64 -16.43 4.31
C THR A 807 -12.48 -15.15 4.36
N THR A 808 -11.89 -14.02 3.97
CA THR A 808 -12.60 -12.72 3.95
C THR A 808 -13.76 -12.70 2.95
N SER A 809 -13.62 -13.39 1.80
CA SER A 809 -14.68 -13.52 0.80
C SER A 809 -15.87 -14.29 1.36
N LEU A 810 -15.63 -15.38 2.08
CA LEU A 810 -16.69 -16.14 2.77
C LEU A 810 -17.34 -15.31 3.88
N ILE A 811 -16.56 -14.58 4.68
CA ILE A 811 -17.09 -13.67 5.71
C ILE A 811 -17.96 -12.56 5.08
N TYR A 812 -17.62 -12.06 3.89
CA TYR A 812 -18.46 -11.08 3.18
C TYR A 812 -19.79 -11.69 2.68
N LEU A 813 -19.77 -12.93 2.17
CA LEU A 813 -21.00 -13.64 1.79
C LEU A 813 -21.91 -13.84 3.01
N LEU A 814 -21.33 -14.24 4.16
CA LEU A 814 -22.07 -14.33 5.42
C LEU A 814 -22.58 -12.95 5.90
N TYR A 815 -21.79 -11.88 5.76
CA TYR A 815 -22.21 -10.51 6.09
C TYR A 815 -23.39 -10.02 5.21
N CYS A 816 -23.47 -10.47 3.96
CA CYS A 816 -24.65 -10.26 3.13
C CYS A 816 -25.86 -11.08 3.64
N SER A 817 -25.63 -12.34 4.02
CA SER A 817 -26.69 -13.31 4.38
C SER A 817 -27.24 -13.21 5.80
N PHE A 818 -26.53 -12.65 6.77
CA PHE A 818 -26.94 -12.55 8.18
C PHE A 818 -27.21 -11.09 8.59
N LYS A 819 -28.00 -10.86 9.65
CA LYS A 819 -28.32 -9.53 10.19
C LYS A 819 -27.09 -8.85 10.81
N SER A 820 -26.26 -9.60 11.51
CA SER A 820 -24.95 -9.14 12.00
C SER A 820 -23.89 -10.22 11.85
N VAL A 821 -22.63 -9.80 11.68
CA VAL A 821 -21.45 -10.69 11.67
C VAL A 821 -20.35 -10.06 12.52
N THR A 822 -19.88 -10.81 13.52
CA THR A 822 -18.84 -10.38 14.48
C THR A 822 -17.69 -11.38 14.49
N ILE A 823 -16.44 -10.90 14.47
CA ILE A 823 -15.22 -11.71 14.68
C ILE A 823 -14.68 -11.34 16.06
N ILE A 824 -14.54 -12.32 16.95
CA ILE A 824 -14.17 -12.07 18.35
C ILE A 824 -13.27 -13.15 18.93
N ARG A 825 -12.31 -12.74 19.76
CA ARG A 825 -11.59 -13.62 20.69
C ARG A 825 -12.12 -13.39 22.12
N PRO A 826 -13.06 -14.23 22.64
CA PRO A 826 -13.49 -14.14 24.04
C PRO A 826 -12.33 -14.45 25.01
N PHE A 827 -12.47 -14.04 26.27
CA PHE A 827 -11.47 -14.23 27.33
C PHE A 827 -11.19 -15.70 27.68
N THR A 828 -12.07 -16.62 27.25
CA THR A 828 -11.96 -18.07 27.43
C THR A 828 -11.05 -18.76 26.40
N LEU A 829 -10.50 -18.01 25.44
CA LEU A 829 -9.45 -18.47 24.52
C LEU A 829 -8.08 -17.92 24.95
N ASP A 830 -7.02 -18.71 24.75
CA ASP A 830 -5.64 -18.28 25.01
C ASP A 830 -5.33 -17.00 24.22
N PRO A 831 -5.00 -15.88 24.91
CA PRO A 831 -4.82 -14.60 24.25
C PRO A 831 -3.57 -14.49 23.39
N SER A 832 -2.62 -15.41 23.54
CA SER A 832 -1.44 -15.57 22.70
C SER A 832 -1.62 -16.55 21.53
N SER A 833 -2.83 -17.13 21.39
CA SER A 833 -3.18 -18.00 20.28
C SER A 833 -4.00 -17.27 19.22
N SER A 834 -3.92 -17.77 17.98
CA SER A 834 -4.66 -17.25 16.83
C SER A 834 -6.14 -17.66 16.81
N HIS A 835 -6.67 -18.29 17.87
CA HIS A 835 -8.05 -18.72 17.95
C HIS A 835 -9.03 -17.56 18.08
N ARG A 836 -10.14 -17.63 17.34
CA ARG A 836 -11.26 -16.68 17.41
C ARG A 836 -12.56 -17.34 16.95
N PHE A 837 -13.69 -16.69 17.23
CA PHE A 837 -15.01 -17.08 16.76
C PHE A 837 -15.54 -16.07 15.74
N LEU A 838 -16.12 -16.60 14.67
CA LEU A 838 -17.00 -15.89 13.75
C LEU A 838 -18.44 -16.17 14.19
N VAL A 839 -19.15 -15.13 14.61
CA VAL A 839 -20.54 -15.18 15.07
C VAL A 839 -21.42 -14.43 14.08
N CYS A 840 -22.27 -15.17 13.37
CA CYS A 840 -23.24 -14.64 12.42
C CYS A 840 -24.65 -14.80 13.00
N GLN A 841 -25.31 -13.68 13.35
CA GLN A 841 -26.62 -13.72 13.97
C GLN A 841 -27.72 -13.36 12.97
N GLY A 842 -28.84 -14.07 13.06
CA GLY A 842 -30.05 -13.77 12.32
C GLY A 842 -29.92 -14.00 10.82
N LEU A 843 -29.94 -15.25 10.36
CA LEU A 843 -30.01 -15.57 8.92
C LEU A 843 -31.19 -14.86 8.27
N LYS A 844 -30.94 -14.09 7.20
CA LYS A 844 -31.95 -13.42 6.39
C LYS A 844 -32.63 -14.44 5.48
N TYR A 845 -33.95 -14.29 5.31
CA TYR A 845 -34.75 -15.16 4.46
C TYR A 845 -35.47 -14.35 3.36
N PRO A 846 -35.70 -14.93 2.15
CA PRO A 846 -35.20 -16.21 1.67
C PRO A 846 -33.67 -16.21 1.47
N VAL A 847 -33.03 -17.35 1.74
CA VAL A 847 -31.61 -17.55 1.45
C VAL A 847 -31.38 -17.41 -0.05
N ASN A 848 -30.37 -16.63 -0.46
CA ASN A 848 -30.09 -16.38 -1.87
C ASN A 848 -29.56 -17.66 -2.54
N LYS A 849 -30.39 -18.28 -3.38
CA LYS A 849 -30.08 -19.51 -4.12
C LYS A 849 -28.83 -19.38 -5.00
N SER A 850 -28.54 -18.19 -5.54
CA SER A 850 -27.33 -17.95 -6.33
C SER A 850 -26.06 -18.04 -5.47
N VAL A 851 -26.12 -17.66 -4.19
CA VAL A 851 -25.00 -17.80 -3.26
C VAL A 851 -24.81 -19.27 -2.90
N THR A 852 -25.88 -20.00 -2.53
CA THR A 852 -25.76 -21.42 -2.19
C THR A 852 -25.31 -22.28 -3.37
N GLN A 853 -25.82 -22.01 -4.57
CA GLN A 853 -25.36 -22.68 -5.80
C GLN A 853 -23.88 -22.39 -6.07
N TYR A 854 -23.45 -21.13 -5.94
CA TYR A 854 -22.05 -20.77 -6.18
C TYR A 854 -21.09 -21.42 -5.18
N LEU A 855 -21.50 -21.59 -3.91
CA LEU A 855 -20.72 -22.36 -2.93
C LEU A 855 -20.63 -23.84 -3.31
N GLU A 856 -21.69 -24.43 -3.88
CA GLU A 856 -21.70 -25.80 -4.40
C GLU A 856 -20.76 -25.94 -5.61
N ASP A 857 -20.82 -25.00 -6.56
CA ASP A 857 -19.96 -24.96 -7.75
C ASP A 857 -18.47 -24.77 -7.41
N LEU A 858 -18.16 -24.26 -6.22
CA LEU A 858 -16.78 -24.16 -5.69
C LEU A 858 -16.32 -25.46 -5.03
N LEU A 859 -17.23 -26.25 -4.45
CA LEU A 859 -16.93 -27.54 -3.84
C LEU A 859 -16.68 -28.65 -4.87
N GLN A 860 -17.28 -28.52 -6.06
CA GLN A 860 -17.07 -29.43 -7.20
C GLN A 860 -15.75 -29.18 -7.97
N HIS A 861 -14.90 -28.25 -7.50
CA HIS A 861 -13.65 -27.91 -8.18
C HIS A 861 -12.53 -28.94 -7.94
N ASN A 862 -11.68 -29.16 -8.95
CA ASN A 862 -10.50 -30.03 -8.85
C ASN A 862 -9.57 -29.60 -7.70
N GLU A 863 -9.12 -30.58 -6.90
CA GLU A 863 -8.29 -30.38 -5.70
C GLU A 863 -6.86 -29.92 -5.99
N THR A 864 -6.41 -30.01 -7.25
CA THR A 864 -5.08 -29.58 -7.70
C THR A 864 -4.91 -28.06 -7.76
N GLU A 865 -5.98 -27.28 -7.56
CA GLU A 865 -5.99 -25.83 -7.72
C GLU A 865 -6.46 -25.08 -6.45
N ASN A 866 -5.56 -24.31 -5.85
CA ASN A 866 -5.81 -23.50 -4.67
C ASN A 866 -6.54 -22.20 -5.04
N ILE A 867 -7.83 -22.12 -4.73
CA ILE A 867 -8.68 -20.94 -4.94
C ILE A 867 -8.23 -19.80 -4.01
N LEU A 868 -7.99 -18.60 -4.59
CA LEU A 868 -7.55 -17.41 -3.84
C LEU A 868 -8.63 -16.32 -3.72
N GLU A 869 -9.51 -16.19 -4.71
CA GLU A 869 -10.53 -15.13 -4.78
C GLU A 869 -11.88 -15.76 -5.17
N ILE A 870 -12.89 -15.57 -4.32
CA ILE A 870 -14.26 -16.10 -4.49
C ILE A 870 -15.24 -14.97 -4.89
N ILE A 871 -15.00 -13.74 -4.47
CA ILE A 871 -15.83 -12.59 -4.86
C ILE A 871 -14.95 -11.46 -5.34
N SER A 872 -15.50 -10.60 -6.21
CA SER A 872 -14.75 -9.47 -6.74
C SER A 872 -14.18 -8.60 -5.61
N VAL A 873 -12.89 -8.25 -5.74
CA VAL A 873 -12.23 -7.15 -5.00
C VAL A 873 -13.14 -5.95 -4.74
N LYS A 874 -14.00 -5.56 -5.70
CA LYS A 874 -14.92 -4.42 -5.60
C LYS A 874 -15.89 -4.52 -4.42
N CYS A 875 -16.36 -5.73 -4.09
CA CYS A 875 -17.26 -5.98 -2.96
C CYS A 875 -16.52 -5.82 -1.62
N LEU A 876 -15.27 -6.31 -1.58
CA LEU A 876 -14.44 -6.33 -0.36
C LEU A 876 -13.82 -4.97 0.00
N ILE A 877 -13.81 -4.01 -0.94
CA ILE A 877 -13.46 -2.60 -0.68
C ILE A 877 -14.68 -1.72 -0.37
N HIS A 878 -15.84 -2.31 -0.05
CA HIS A 878 -16.97 -1.54 0.45
C HIS A 878 -16.57 -0.86 1.77
N PRO A 879 -16.65 0.48 1.90
CA PRO A 879 -15.97 1.20 2.98
C PRO A 879 -16.27 0.68 4.40
N GLU A 880 -17.55 0.42 4.70
CA GLU A 880 -17.98 -0.07 6.02
C GLU A 880 -17.39 -1.45 6.35
N PHE A 881 -17.46 -2.40 5.41
CA PHE A 881 -16.95 -3.77 5.60
C PHE A 881 -15.42 -3.79 5.62
N GLN A 882 -14.78 -3.04 4.72
CA GLN A 882 -13.33 -2.93 4.65
C GLN A 882 -12.76 -2.34 5.96
N GLN A 883 -13.37 -1.28 6.48
CA GLN A 883 -12.96 -0.66 7.74
C GLN A 883 -13.16 -1.62 8.91
N TYR A 884 -14.30 -2.30 9.00
CA TYR A 884 -14.59 -3.29 10.04
C TYR A 884 -13.61 -4.48 10.05
N ILE A 885 -13.33 -5.09 8.89
CA ILE A 885 -12.35 -6.19 8.82
C ILE A 885 -10.94 -5.68 9.15
N HIS A 886 -10.56 -4.50 8.67
CA HIS A 886 -9.25 -3.92 8.94
C HIS A 886 -9.01 -3.65 10.42
N SER A 887 -9.92 -2.94 11.09
CA SER A 887 -9.79 -2.61 12.51
C SER A 887 -9.80 -3.85 13.39
N THR A 888 -10.67 -4.82 13.08
CA THR A 888 -10.77 -6.08 13.82
C THR A 888 -9.50 -6.93 13.67
N VAL A 889 -9.00 -7.15 12.45
CA VAL A 889 -7.77 -7.92 12.20
C VAL A 889 -6.55 -7.25 12.85
N GLN A 890 -6.39 -5.94 12.68
CA GLN A 890 -5.27 -5.20 13.27
C GLN A 890 -5.28 -5.28 14.81
N ARG A 891 -6.43 -5.03 15.43
CA ARG A 891 -6.60 -5.09 16.88
C ARG A 891 -6.34 -6.48 17.44
N LEU A 892 -6.81 -7.54 16.78
CA LEU A 892 -6.57 -8.92 17.20
C LEU A 892 -5.09 -9.29 17.13
N LEU A 893 -4.39 -8.95 16.03
CA LEU A 893 -2.95 -9.18 15.91
C LEU A 893 -2.13 -8.39 16.95
N GLN A 894 -2.46 -7.12 17.18
CA GLN A 894 -1.79 -6.30 18.21
C GLN A 894 -1.93 -6.91 19.61
N ARG A 895 -3.13 -7.40 19.97
CA ARG A 895 -3.38 -8.08 21.24
C ARG A 895 -2.66 -9.44 21.35
N GLU A 896 -2.59 -10.19 20.25
CA GLU A 896 -1.85 -11.45 20.19
C GLU A 896 -0.34 -11.23 20.40
N ILE A 897 0.24 -10.20 19.77
CA ILE A 897 1.64 -9.78 19.99
C ILE A 897 1.88 -9.40 21.46
N GLN A 898 1.00 -8.60 22.07
CA GLN A 898 1.13 -8.21 23.49
C GLN A 898 1.06 -9.41 24.43
N ALA A 899 0.19 -10.38 24.15
CA ALA A 899 0.08 -11.61 24.93
C ALA A 899 1.33 -12.50 24.78
N LEU A 900 1.86 -12.64 23.56
CA LEU A 900 3.13 -13.35 23.30
C LEU A 900 4.30 -12.65 24.01
N GLN A 901 4.40 -11.32 23.92
CA GLN A 901 5.40 -10.53 24.66
C GLN A 901 5.34 -10.77 26.17
N LYS A 902 4.13 -10.75 26.76
CA LYS A 902 3.92 -11.05 28.18
C LYS A 902 4.36 -12.48 28.52
N ARG A 903 3.99 -13.48 27.70
CA ARG A 903 4.38 -14.88 27.94
C ARG A 903 5.90 -15.07 27.83
N LEU A 904 6.56 -14.45 26.84
CA LEU A 904 8.02 -14.46 26.72
C LEU A 904 8.73 -13.77 27.89
N TYR A 905 8.18 -12.67 28.42
CA TYR A 905 8.70 -12.02 29.63
C TYR A 905 8.70 -12.99 30.83
N PHE A 906 7.58 -13.66 31.11
CA PHE A 906 7.50 -14.64 32.20
C PHE A 906 8.35 -15.91 31.97
N ILE A 907 8.57 -16.32 30.71
CA ILE A 907 9.52 -17.39 30.35
C ILE A 907 10.97 -17.04 30.74
N ASN A 908 11.35 -15.76 30.62
CA ASN A 908 12.71 -15.28 30.86
C ASN A 908 12.99 -14.92 32.34
N GLN A 909 11.97 -14.87 33.20
CA GLN A 909 12.14 -14.59 34.63
C GLN A 909 12.49 -15.88 35.40
N SER A 910 13.63 -15.88 36.10
CA SER A 910 14.23 -17.08 36.70
C SER A 910 13.46 -17.72 37.86
N ASN A 911 12.42 -17.06 38.39
CA ASN A 911 11.74 -17.44 39.63
C ASN A 911 10.33 -18.03 39.39
N HIS A 912 10.27 -19.24 38.82
CA HIS A 912 9.01 -19.90 38.45
C HIS A 912 7.98 -20.02 39.60
N GLN A 913 8.42 -20.12 40.86
CA GLN A 913 7.53 -20.27 42.03
C GLN A 913 6.75 -18.99 42.38
N GLN A 914 7.25 -17.79 42.06
CA GLN A 914 6.53 -16.52 42.31
C GLN A 914 5.49 -16.18 41.22
N ILE A 915 5.62 -16.78 40.03
CA ILE A 915 4.75 -16.47 38.88
C ILE A 915 3.36 -17.08 39.07
N ASN A 916 3.29 -18.32 39.56
CA ASN A 916 2.02 -18.99 39.83
C ASN A 916 1.23 -18.35 41.00
N SER A 917 1.90 -17.64 41.91
CA SER A 917 1.25 -16.93 43.04
C SER A 917 0.80 -15.49 42.72
N MET A 918 1.07 -14.97 41.52
CA MET A 918 0.69 -13.60 41.13
C MET A 918 -0.72 -13.49 40.53
N LEU A 919 -1.34 -14.59 40.13
CA LEU A 919 -2.78 -14.64 39.82
C LEU A 919 -3.53 -14.79 41.14
N LYS A 920 -4.15 -13.71 41.62
CA LYS A 920 -4.87 -13.70 42.89
C LYS A 920 -6.17 -14.51 42.81
N ASP A 921 -6.63 -15.00 43.96
CA ASP A 921 -7.99 -15.52 44.15
C ASP A 921 -9.08 -14.57 43.64
N GLU A 922 -8.83 -13.24 43.66
CA GLU A 922 -9.73 -12.23 43.10
C GLU A 922 -10.03 -12.44 41.60
N ASP A 923 -9.05 -12.85 40.80
CA ASP A 923 -9.21 -13.05 39.36
C ASP A 923 -9.92 -14.38 39.06
N LEU A 924 -9.64 -15.43 39.84
CA LEU A 924 -10.38 -16.70 39.81
C LEU A 924 -11.82 -16.54 40.30
N LYS A 925 -12.05 -15.68 41.30
CA LYS A 925 -13.38 -15.35 41.82
C LYS A 925 -14.18 -14.51 40.83
N LYS A 926 -13.59 -13.50 40.19
CA LYS A 926 -14.23 -12.76 39.09
C LYS A 926 -14.51 -13.66 37.89
N ALA A 927 -13.59 -14.55 37.52
CA ALA A 927 -13.83 -15.55 36.49
C ALA A 927 -15.04 -16.40 36.86
N HIS A 928 -15.11 -16.92 38.09
CA HIS A 928 -16.30 -17.61 38.61
C HIS A 928 -17.55 -16.73 38.51
N GLU A 929 -17.58 -15.51 39.06
CA GLU A 929 -18.75 -14.60 38.98
C GLU A 929 -19.20 -14.33 37.53
N TYR A 930 -18.28 -14.29 36.56
CA TYR A 930 -18.62 -14.18 35.14
C TYR A 930 -19.15 -15.48 34.53
N ILE A 931 -18.61 -16.63 34.98
CA ILE A 931 -18.88 -17.99 34.52
C ILE A 931 -20.12 -18.61 35.20
N THR A 932 -20.53 -18.12 36.38
CA THR A 932 -21.78 -18.50 37.06
C THR A 932 -22.96 -17.93 36.28
N VAL A 933 -23.25 -18.52 35.13
CA VAL A 933 -24.52 -18.35 34.44
C VAL A 933 -25.59 -18.88 35.42
N PRO A 934 -26.58 -18.08 35.84
CA PRO A 934 -27.72 -18.64 36.53
C PRO A 934 -28.49 -19.50 35.53
N ARG A 935 -28.89 -20.72 35.92
CA ARG A 935 -29.86 -21.50 35.13
C ARG A 935 -31.05 -20.60 34.84
N ARG A 936 -31.40 -20.43 33.58
CA ARG A 936 -32.65 -19.74 33.24
C ARG A 936 -33.79 -20.58 33.79
N SER A 937 -34.66 -19.93 34.57
CA SER A 937 -35.97 -20.50 34.87
C SER A 937 -36.66 -20.80 33.56
N ARG A 938 -37.37 -21.92 33.50
CA ARG A 938 -38.20 -22.28 32.34
C ARG A 938 -39.06 -21.06 32.02
N ILE A 939 -39.05 -20.57 30.78
CA ILE A 939 -40.19 -19.77 30.32
C ILE A 939 -41.37 -20.71 30.55
N LEU A 940 -42.33 -20.30 31.37
CA LEU A 940 -43.47 -21.15 31.71
C LEU A 940 -44.16 -21.53 30.40
N CYS A 941 -43.90 -22.76 29.95
CA CYS A 941 -44.65 -23.35 28.86
C CYS A 941 -46.08 -23.39 29.35
N VAL A 942 -46.90 -22.46 28.87
CA VAL A 942 -48.34 -22.71 28.80
C VAL A 942 -48.43 -23.98 27.98
N GLU A 943 -48.78 -25.10 28.62
CA GLU A 943 -49.00 -26.35 27.91
C GLU A 943 -49.89 -26.05 26.71
N PRO A 944 -49.55 -26.52 25.49
CA PRO A 944 -50.36 -26.26 24.32
C PRO A 944 -51.79 -26.66 24.64
N ASP A 945 -52.71 -25.71 24.49
CA ASP A 945 -54.10 -25.87 24.92
C ASP A 945 -54.66 -27.12 24.24
N SER A 946 -54.95 -28.15 25.04
CA SER A 946 -54.85 -29.54 24.58
C SER A 946 -56.00 -29.97 23.64
N GLY A 947 -56.88 -29.03 23.27
CA GLY A 947 -58.07 -29.25 22.46
C GLY A 947 -59.14 -30.10 23.14
N ILE A 948 -58.90 -30.53 24.38
CA ILE A 948 -59.80 -31.37 25.17
C ILE A 948 -60.97 -30.50 25.62
N LYS A 949 -62.15 -30.71 25.02
CA LYS A 949 -63.40 -30.15 25.53
C LYS A 949 -63.71 -30.79 26.88
N LEU A 950 -63.51 -30.03 27.95
CA LEU A 950 -63.84 -30.47 29.31
C LEU A 950 -65.36 -30.63 29.48
N PRO A 951 -65.82 -31.65 30.25
CA PRO A 951 -67.23 -31.80 30.59
C PRO A 951 -67.76 -30.60 31.41
N SER A 952 -69.08 -30.38 31.34
CA SER A 952 -69.76 -29.25 31.99
C SER A 952 -69.37 -29.10 33.48
N GLY A 953 -68.83 -27.93 33.83
CA GLY A 953 -68.41 -27.57 35.19
C GLY A 953 -66.93 -27.78 35.50
N TRP A 954 -66.16 -28.48 34.65
CA TRP A 954 -64.72 -28.63 34.83
C TRP A 954 -63.93 -27.49 34.18
N ILE A 955 -62.94 -26.97 34.90
CA ILE A 955 -61.97 -25.96 34.44
C ILE A 955 -60.53 -26.48 34.66
N LYS A 956 -59.57 -25.91 33.92
CA LYS A 956 -58.13 -26.20 34.05
C LYS A 956 -57.44 -25.05 34.78
N GLU A 957 -56.77 -25.31 35.89
CA GLU A 957 -56.04 -24.32 36.70
C GLU A 957 -54.57 -24.70 36.90
N TRP A 958 -53.72 -23.72 37.22
CA TRP A 958 -52.28 -23.92 37.45
C TRP A 958 -51.93 -24.01 38.94
N SER A 959 -51.32 -25.12 39.37
CA SER A 959 -50.75 -25.21 40.72
C SER A 959 -49.36 -24.58 40.76
N LYS A 960 -49.23 -23.44 41.46
CA LYS A 960 -47.91 -22.81 41.74
C LYS A 960 -46.98 -23.67 42.61
N LYS A 961 -47.51 -24.65 43.35
CA LYS A 961 -46.72 -25.49 44.27
C LYS A 961 -46.13 -26.71 43.58
N GLU A 962 -46.86 -27.31 42.65
CA GLU A 962 -46.50 -28.56 41.97
C GLU A 962 -46.09 -28.33 40.50
N GLU A 963 -45.99 -27.05 40.07
CA GLU A 963 -45.60 -26.57 38.74
C GLU A 963 -46.25 -27.32 37.55
N ARG A 964 -47.53 -27.66 37.69
CA ARG A 964 -48.35 -28.28 36.65
C ARG A 964 -49.82 -27.90 36.75
N HIS A 965 -50.56 -28.09 35.67
CA HIS A 965 -52.02 -27.90 35.68
C HIS A 965 -52.75 -29.02 36.42
N TYR A 966 -53.92 -28.69 36.96
CA TYR A 966 -54.91 -29.62 37.47
C TYR A 966 -56.29 -29.22 36.96
N TYR A 967 -57.22 -30.17 36.97
CA TYR A 967 -58.61 -29.97 36.59
C TYR A 967 -59.46 -29.87 37.86
N PHE A 968 -60.33 -28.88 37.91
CA PHE A 968 -61.21 -28.59 39.05
C PHE A 968 -62.65 -28.47 38.58
N ASN A 969 -63.58 -29.12 39.28
CA ASN A 969 -65.01 -28.99 39.00
C ASN A 969 -65.66 -27.93 39.90
N ILE A 970 -66.14 -26.84 39.32
CA ILE A 970 -66.80 -25.73 40.03
C ILE A 970 -68.07 -26.18 40.77
N ASN A 971 -68.77 -27.20 40.27
CA ASN A 971 -70.05 -27.64 40.83
C ASN A 971 -69.91 -28.70 41.94
N THR A 972 -68.83 -29.49 41.93
CA THR A 972 -68.59 -30.56 42.94
C THR A 972 -67.43 -30.29 43.88
N GLY A 973 -66.57 -29.31 43.58
CA GLY A 973 -65.35 -29.01 44.34
C GLY A 973 -64.22 -30.03 44.15
N GLU A 974 -64.36 -30.98 43.21
CA GLU A 974 -63.40 -32.05 43.00
C GLU A 974 -62.19 -31.58 42.18
N SER A 975 -60.97 -31.93 42.61
CA SER A 975 -59.71 -31.64 41.93
C SER A 975 -58.96 -32.90 41.52
N ARG A 976 -58.47 -32.96 40.28
CA ARG A 976 -57.73 -34.11 39.71
C ARG A 976 -56.58 -33.63 38.83
N TRP A 977 -55.50 -34.42 38.76
CA TRP A 977 -54.32 -34.09 37.95
C TRP A 977 -54.41 -34.58 36.49
N GLU A 978 -55.32 -35.50 36.21
CA GLU A 978 -55.60 -36.03 34.87
C GLU A 978 -56.91 -35.42 34.33
N PRO A 979 -57.06 -35.29 32.99
CA PRO A 979 -58.29 -34.76 32.40
C PRO A 979 -59.49 -35.64 32.78
N PRO A 980 -60.63 -35.05 33.21
CA PRO A 980 -61.88 -35.79 33.33
C PRO A 980 -62.34 -36.28 31.96
N ASN A 981 -62.64 -37.58 31.85
CA ASN A 981 -63.23 -38.21 30.65
C ASN A 981 -64.67 -37.72 30.40
#